data_AF-A0A5B9YHK2-F1
#
_entry.id   AF-A0A5B9YHK2-F1
#
_cell.length_a   1.000
_cell.length_b   1.000
_cell.length_c   1.000
_cell.angle_alpha   90.00
_cell.angle_beta   90.00
_cell.angle_gamma   90.00
#
_symmetry.space_group_name_H-M   'P 1'
#
loop_
_entity.id
_entity.type
_entity.pdbx_description
1 polymer ?
#
loop_
_entity_poly.entity_id
_entity_poly.type
_entity_poly.pdbx_seq_one_letter_code
_entity_poly.pdbx_strand_id
1 'polypeptide(L)'
;MNKKAKKLGLFTAALLTATSSMPLSLYTTIDPMSIYASTLSATSFNFDFETDEEGWGPRGSETVAIATDAAYKGSQSLKVTSRKSSWNGPSCNITNLLQEGKTYRFSAWVMYNDSTASNTQTLTLSLACTPTGSSETYKNIVSKSATKGNWTLLEGTYTYTGGMDAVKLYVEGGTMDFYIDNVTTLALDDAKIETDIPSIKEAYDSYFKFGTAITANTLSQSNKDLILKHFNSLTCGNEMKPDAILDRGATVAYMEATGDQTSPQISLTQAAPILNFARDNHIPMRGHVLVWHAQTPRWFFAENYSTDSNAPLVSKEVMLQRLENYIKTVFETLEAKYPDVEFYSWDVVNEAIDPSTSNGYRNPGTVASTTTSLWMQVIGEDFIPKAFEYARQYAPSGTLLAYNDYNECESAKSKYIYELCKKLVANGTLDVIGMQQHNNMYSPSVSEFEAAVRKYASLGVKIEVTELDITTTDLSTSGFTAQGTRYKAFMDVLKKLKKEGIDINAAVVWGTIDSESWRSSQAPLLFDANFKAKPAFWGVIGDTTPVDPVDPVDPVDPVDPVDPVDPVDPVDPSETVVPVVTVKNQIGGSIAQQYTVTASGTAPLDLSLLKIRYYYTKDGNTPQSFWCDTAGITLNKAPWYVNYTSSVKGTFNDGYLEISFKDAVTLSPSEAGLKFDIRFNQQDWSSYTNFKAGAIEIVYDGITIK
;
A
#
# COMPACT_ATOMS: atom_id res chain seq x y z
N MET A 1 -47.30 83.58 16.12
CA MET A 1 -47.39 84.02 17.53
C MET A 1 -46.71 82.95 18.40
N ASN A 2 -45.75 83.38 19.25
CA ASN A 2 -45.35 82.85 20.59
C ASN A 2 -45.59 81.35 20.92
N LYS A 3 -44.75 80.57 21.61
CA LYS A 3 -43.57 80.75 22.48
C LYS A 3 -43.16 79.33 22.95
N LYS A 4 -41.85 79.10 23.19
CA LYS A 4 -41.20 78.58 24.43
C LYS A 4 -42.07 77.74 25.42
N ALA A 5 -41.61 76.73 26.17
CA ALA A 5 -40.30 76.11 26.43
C ALA A 5 -40.48 74.99 27.51
N LYS A 6 -39.45 74.11 27.59
CA LYS A 6 -38.86 73.43 28.78
C LYS A 6 -39.62 72.34 29.58
N LYS A 7 -39.03 71.12 29.49
CA LYS A 7 -38.48 70.19 30.52
C LYS A 7 -39.22 70.01 31.86
N LEU A 8 -39.50 68.74 32.22
CA LEU A 8 -38.84 67.88 33.24
C LEU A 8 -39.80 66.69 33.52
N GLY A 9 -39.40 65.41 33.42
CA GLY A 9 -38.80 64.62 34.51
C GLY A 9 -39.53 63.26 34.63
N LEU A 10 -38.77 62.16 34.63
CA LEU A 10 -39.18 60.75 34.64
C LEU A 10 -39.86 60.29 35.95
N PHE A 11 -40.76 59.29 35.90
CA PHE A 11 -40.48 57.87 36.26
C PHE A 11 -41.75 56.97 36.33
N THR A 12 -41.50 55.65 36.21
CA THR A 12 -42.26 54.45 36.65
C THR A 12 -43.25 53.70 35.72
N ALA A 13 -42.76 52.52 35.28
CA ALA A 13 -43.28 51.16 35.52
C ALA A 13 -44.40 50.52 34.67
N ALA A 14 -43.96 49.56 33.84
CA ALA A 14 -44.34 48.13 33.76
C ALA A 14 -45.75 47.67 33.28
N LEU A 15 -45.71 46.94 32.13
CA LEU A 15 -46.33 45.62 31.81
C LEU A 15 -47.88 45.48 31.88
N LEU A 16 -48.61 44.82 30.99
CA LEU A 16 -48.37 43.88 29.89
C LEU A 16 -49.75 43.64 29.20
N THR A 17 -49.86 43.50 27.88
CA THR A 17 -50.70 42.49 27.20
C THR A 17 -50.31 42.37 25.72
N ALA A 18 -50.09 41.13 25.30
CA ALA A 18 -49.68 40.67 23.97
C ALA A 18 -50.90 40.55 23.02
N THR A 19 -50.87 40.26 21.71
CA THR A 19 -49.92 39.62 20.77
C THR A 19 -50.39 39.97 19.34
N SER A 20 -49.47 40.32 18.43
CA SER A 20 -49.63 40.10 16.97
C SER A 20 -48.25 40.12 16.31
N SER A 21 -47.87 39.01 15.69
CA SER A 21 -46.54 38.72 15.16
C SER A 21 -46.46 38.85 13.63
N MET A 22 -45.24 39.23 13.19
CA MET A 22 -44.62 39.24 11.85
C MET A 22 -44.58 40.58 11.08
N PRO A 23 -43.49 40.87 10.31
CA PRO A 23 -42.14 40.28 10.28
C PRO A 23 -41.04 41.30 10.65
N LEU A 24 -39.96 40.81 11.29
CA LEU A 24 -38.76 41.59 11.55
C LEU A 24 -37.78 41.40 10.39
N SER A 25 -37.33 42.51 9.81
CA SER A 25 -36.27 42.56 8.81
C SER A 25 -34.99 41.91 9.35
N LEU A 26 -34.45 40.93 8.61
CA LEU A 26 -33.11 40.40 8.84
C LEU A 26 -32.08 41.53 8.65
N TYR A 27 -31.41 41.92 9.73
CA TYR A 27 -30.06 42.43 9.62
C TYR A 27 -29.14 41.21 9.50
N THR A 28 -28.65 40.96 8.29
CA THR A 28 -27.52 40.07 8.05
C THR A 28 -26.29 40.65 8.75
N THR A 29 -25.85 39.99 9.81
CA THR A 29 -24.49 40.16 10.34
C THR A 29 -23.53 39.71 9.26
N ILE A 30 -22.75 40.67 8.73
CA ILE A 30 -21.65 40.39 7.83
C ILE A 30 -20.62 39.60 8.65
N ASP A 31 -20.37 38.37 8.24
CA ASP A 31 -19.30 37.53 8.78
C ASP A 31 -17.96 38.24 8.54
N PRO A 32 -17.13 38.49 9.58
CA PRO A 32 -15.82 39.12 9.43
C PRO A 32 -14.87 38.33 8.52
N MET A 33 -15.17 37.07 8.16
CA MET A 33 -14.41 36.32 7.15
C MET A 33 -14.47 36.91 5.72
N SER A 34 -15.42 37.78 5.40
CA SER A 34 -15.58 38.26 4.00
C SER A 34 -14.57 39.32 3.55
N ILE A 35 -13.74 39.88 4.45
CA ILE A 35 -12.85 41.01 4.12
C ILE A 35 -11.39 40.58 3.83
N TYR A 36 -11.03 39.31 4.06
CA TYR A 36 -9.66 38.81 3.77
C TYR A 36 -9.55 37.98 2.48
N ALA A 37 -10.65 37.73 1.76
CA ALA A 37 -10.67 36.85 0.59
C ALA A 37 -10.27 37.54 -0.74
N SER A 38 -9.59 38.68 -0.72
CA SER A 38 -9.18 39.37 -1.95
C SER A 38 -7.71 39.75 -1.92
N THR A 39 -6.84 38.75 -2.04
CA THR A 39 -5.62 38.70 -2.90
C THR A 39 -4.70 37.58 -2.42
N LEU A 40 -4.99 36.32 -2.76
CA LEU A 40 -3.99 35.26 -2.63
C LEU A 40 -3.94 34.45 -3.92
N SER A 41 -2.85 34.66 -4.64
CA SER A 41 -2.40 33.83 -5.76
C SER A 41 -1.38 32.83 -5.19
N ALA A 42 -1.56 31.55 -5.52
CA ALA A 42 -0.72 30.37 -5.20
C ALA A 42 -0.80 29.79 -3.76
N THR A 43 -1.92 29.11 -3.50
CA THR A 43 -2.18 27.96 -2.58
C THR A 43 -1.18 27.62 -1.47
N SER A 44 -0.78 28.62 -0.69
CA SER A 44 -0.17 28.40 0.63
C SER A 44 -0.80 29.35 1.63
N PHE A 45 -0.97 28.88 2.86
CA PHE A 45 -1.45 29.70 3.98
C PHE A 45 -0.61 29.41 5.21
N ASN A 46 -0.44 30.43 6.05
CA ASN A 46 0.35 30.40 7.26
C ASN A 46 -0.48 31.01 8.38
N PHE A 47 -0.55 30.31 9.50
CA PHE A 47 -1.06 30.85 10.75
C PHE A 47 0.13 31.10 11.68
N ASP A 48 0.55 32.35 11.82
CA ASP A 48 1.68 32.75 12.67
C ASP A 48 1.24 33.33 14.02
N PHE A 49 -0.05 33.60 14.21
CA PHE A 49 -0.63 34.05 15.48
C PHE A 49 -0.06 35.37 16.01
N GLU A 50 0.52 36.22 15.16
CA GLU A 50 1.11 37.51 15.59
C GLU A 50 0.08 38.65 15.71
N THR A 51 -1.20 38.36 15.49
CA THR A 51 -2.29 39.35 15.59
C THR A 51 -3.46 38.89 16.45
N ASP A 52 -4.00 37.71 16.16
CA ASP A 52 -5.09 37.05 16.87
C ASP A 52 -5.01 35.53 16.68
N GLU A 53 -6.03 34.80 17.11
CA GLU A 53 -6.08 33.33 17.00
C GLU A 53 -6.31 32.81 15.56
N GLU A 54 -6.50 33.68 14.57
CA GLU A 54 -6.60 33.38 13.13
C GLU A 54 -7.61 32.26 12.79
N GLY A 55 -8.73 32.24 13.50
CA GLY A 55 -9.81 31.25 13.33
C GLY A 55 -9.59 29.93 14.08
N TRP A 56 -8.51 29.80 14.84
CA TRP A 56 -8.29 28.65 15.71
C TRP A 56 -9.09 28.78 17.00
N GLY A 57 -9.75 27.68 17.38
CA GLY A 57 -10.55 27.60 18.59
C GLY A 57 -10.53 26.21 19.22
N PRO A 58 -11.15 26.04 20.40
CA PRO A 58 -11.17 24.76 21.09
C PRO A 58 -12.03 23.74 20.34
N ARG A 59 -11.57 22.48 20.32
CA ARG A 59 -12.32 21.32 19.81
C ARG A 59 -13.22 20.71 20.89
N GLY A 60 -12.85 20.87 22.16
CA GLY A 60 -13.59 20.40 23.33
C GLY A 60 -13.81 21.51 24.37
N SER A 61 -13.58 21.18 25.65
CA SER A 61 -13.79 22.11 26.77
C SER A 61 -12.53 22.90 27.18
N GLU A 62 -11.43 22.71 26.47
CA GLU A 62 -10.17 23.42 26.67
C GLU A 62 -10.27 24.90 26.30
N THR A 63 -9.26 25.68 26.69
CA THR A 63 -9.12 27.09 26.30
C THR A 63 -8.00 27.23 25.30
N VAL A 64 -8.26 27.98 24.23
CA VAL A 64 -7.31 28.31 23.16
C VAL A 64 -7.19 29.84 23.13
N ALA A 65 -5.98 30.37 23.27
CA ALA A 65 -5.73 31.80 23.31
C ALA A 65 -4.30 32.14 22.91
N ILE A 66 -4.08 33.38 22.49
CA ILE A 66 -2.74 33.92 22.24
C ILE A 66 -1.90 33.96 23.51
N ALA A 67 -0.63 33.59 23.35
CA ALA A 67 0.37 33.57 24.41
C ALA A 67 1.66 34.27 23.96
N THR A 68 2.32 34.92 24.91
CA THR A 68 3.57 35.68 24.70
C THR A 68 4.73 35.13 25.53
N ASP A 69 4.49 34.06 26.31
CA ASP A 69 5.49 33.43 27.18
C ASP A 69 6.34 32.37 26.45
N ALA A 70 5.90 31.93 25.27
CA ALA A 70 6.69 31.13 24.34
C ALA A 70 6.23 31.38 22.90
N ALA A 71 7.18 31.40 21.96
CA ALA A 71 6.94 31.41 20.52
C ALA A 71 8.06 30.61 19.85
N TYR A 72 7.74 29.95 18.74
CA TYR A 72 8.75 29.33 17.87
C TYR A 72 9.41 30.40 17.02
N LYS A 73 8.61 31.28 16.43
CA LYS A 73 9.08 32.39 15.60
C LYS A 73 8.15 33.59 15.79
N GLY A 74 8.74 34.76 15.97
CA GLY A 74 7.99 35.98 16.26
C GLY A 74 7.90 36.19 17.77
N SER A 75 6.78 36.74 18.23
CA SER A 75 6.57 37.13 19.62
C SER A 75 5.36 36.48 20.27
N GLN A 76 4.52 35.83 19.47
CA GLN A 76 3.28 35.21 19.90
C GLN A 76 3.20 33.76 19.45
N SER A 77 2.36 32.97 20.12
CA SER A 77 1.93 31.66 19.67
C SER A 77 0.54 31.35 20.21
N LEU A 78 -0.05 30.25 19.78
CA LEU A 78 -1.34 29.81 20.28
C LEU A 78 -1.14 28.78 21.41
N LYS A 79 -1.64 29.07 22.60
CA LYS A 79 -1.56 28.19 23.77
C LYS A 79 -2.89 27.52 24.06
N VAL A 80 -2.80 26.24 24.41
CA VAL A 80 -3.96 25.38 24.69
C VAL A 80 -3.87 24.97 26.15
N THR A 81 -4.90 25.26 26.93
CA THR A 81 -4.90 25.01 28.38
C THR A 81 -6.19 24.35 28.86
N SER A 82 -6.19 23.86 30.11
CA SER A 82 -7.38 23.27 30.76
C SER A 82 -7.93 22.03 30.03
N ARG A 83 -7.03 21.25 29.43
CA ARG A 83 -7.37 20.02 28.69
C ARG A 83 -7.77 18.90 29.66
N LYS A 84 -8.87 18.21 29.37
CA LYS A 84 -9.39 17.10 30.19
C LYS A 84 -9.17 15.73 29.56
N SER A 85 -8.82 15.69 28.28
CA SER A 85 -8.63 14.46 27.52
C SER A 85 -7.62 14.66 26.41
N SER A 86 -7.00 13.58 25.95
CA SER A 86 -5.91 13.66 24.97
C SER A 86 -6.31 14.14 23.58
N TRP A 87 -7.60 14.06 23.27
CA TRP A 87 -8.18 14.59 22.04
C TRP A 87 -8.52 16.10 22.14
N ASN A 88 -8.48 16.73 23.31
CA ASN A 88 -8.68 18.17 23.40
C ASN A 88 -7.53 18.90 22.72
N GLY A 89 -7.80 20.00 22.01
CA GLY A 89 -6.78 20.67 21.22
C GLY A 89 -7.33 21.81 20.36
N PRO A 90 -6.45 22.66 19.82
CA PRO A 90 -6.84 23.76 18.97
C PRO A 90 -7.22 23.20 17.59
N SER A 91 -8.22 23.80 16.96
CA SER A 91 -8.67 23.44 15.62
C SER A 91 -9.10 24.66 14.80
N CYS A 92 -8.94 24.59 13.48
CA CYS A 92 -9.36 25.63 12.54
C CYS A 92 -10.06 25.00 11.32
N ASN A 93 -11.15 25.61 10.86
CA ASN A 93 -11.85 25.17 9.64
C ASN A 93 -11.13 25.68 8.40
N ILE A 94 -10.63 24.76 7.58
CA ILE A 94 -9.84 25.05 6.38
C ILE A 94 -10.52 24.62 5.08
N THR A 95 -11.81 24.26 5.13
CA THR A 95 -12.56 23.68 3.99
C THR A 95 -12.39 24.50 2.71
N ASN A 96 -12.59 25.81 2.80
CA ASN A 96 -12.55 26.73 1.66
C ASN A 96 -11.13 27.05 1.18
N LEU A 97 -10.11 26.50 1.84
CA LEU A 97 -8.70 26.68 1.49
C LEU A 97 -8.15 25.49 0.69
N LEU A 98 -8.92 24.41 0.56
CA LEU A 98 -8.51 23.17 -0.10
C LEU A 98 -9.17 23.04 -1.48
N GLN A 99 -8.42 22.48 -2.42
CA GLN A 99 -8.86 22.19 -3.77
C GLN A 99 -8.94 20.69 -3.96
N GLU A 100 -10.05 20.21 -4.49
CA GLU A 100 -10.27 18.79 -4.76
C GLU A 100 -9.18 18.23 -5.69
N GLY A 101 -8.69 17.04 -5.35
CA GLY A 101 -7.62 16.34 -6.05
C GLY A 101 -6.20 16.82 -5.71
N LYS A 102 -6.03 17.90 -4.94
CA LYS A 102 -4.70 18.43 -4.61
C LYS A 102 -4.11 17.86 -3.33
N THR A 103 -2.81 17.57 -3.40
CA THR A 103 -2.00 17.18 -2.25
C THR A 103 -1.44 18.40 -1.56
N TYR A 104 -1.58 18.46 -0.24
CA TYR A 104 -1.07 19.53 0.59
C TYR A 104 -0.06 18.99 1.58
N ARG A 105 1.02 19.73 1.81
CA ARG A 105 1.90 19.57 2.98
C ARG A 105 1.39 20.44 4.10
N PHE A 106 1.06 19.82 5.23
CA PHE A 106 0.65 20.48 6.46
C PHE A 106 1.80 20.44 7.46
N SER A 107 2.05 21.56 8.15
CA SER A 107 3.06 21.62 9.21
C SER A 107 2.58 22.43 10.40
N ALA A 108 3.03 22.09 11.60
CA ALA A 108 2.86 22.88 12.81
C ALA A 108 4.06 22.71 13.73
N TRP A 109 4.58 23.80 14.29
CA TRP A 109 5.52 23.73 15.40
C TRP A 109 4.76 23.56 16.70
N VAL A 110 5.18 22.59 17.51
CA VAL A 110 4.52 22.28 18.79
C VAL A 110 5.52 22.26 19.93
N MET A 111 5.12 22.70 21.11
CA MET A 111 5.93 22.64 22.33
C MET A 111 5.05 22.48 23.55
N TYR A 112 5.53 21.76 24.57
CA TYR A 112 4.91 21.73 25.88
C TYR A 112 5.97 21.89 26.96
N ASN A 113 5.60 22.55 28.07
CA ASN A 113 6.53 22.77 29.19
C ASN A 113 5.86 22.56 30.56
N ASP A 114 4.84 21.71 30.60
CA ASP A 114 4.16 21.34 31.83
C ASP A 114 5.11 20.54 32.74
N SER A 115 5.33 21.05 33.96
CA SER A 115 6.23 20.45 34.95
C SER A 115 5.75 19.07 35.41
N THR A 116 4.45 18.79 35.32
CA THR A 116 3.82 17.52 35.75
C THR A 116 3.82 16.44 34.67
N ALA A 117 4.03 16.80 33.40
CA ALA A 117 4.08 15.86 32.28
C ALA A 117 5.38 15.03 32.27
N SER A 118 5.42 13.92 31.54
CA SER A 118 6.67 13.20 31.25
C SER A 118 7.61 14.00 30.33
N ASN A 119 8.88 13.58 30.28
CA ASN A 119 9.91 14.21 29.43
C ASN A 119 9.65 14.10 27.93
N THR A 120 8.86 13.12 27.51
CA THR A 120 8.40 12.96 26.13
C THR A 120 6.89 12.79 26.07
N GLN A 121 6.27 13.34 25.03
CA GLN A 121 4.84 13.24 24.74
C GLN A 121 4.62 13.10 23.24
N THR A 122 3.70 12.23 22.84
CA THR A 122 3.30 12.15 21.43
C THR A 122 2.28 13.23 21.13
N LEU A 123 2.60 14.11 20.18
CA LEU A 123 1.69 15.10 19.62
C LEU A 123 1.40 14.73 18.16
N THR A 124 0.17 14.97 17.73
CA THR A 124 -0.34 14.56 16.41
C THR A 124 -1.02 15.74 15.73
N LEU A 125 -0.70 15.94 14.45
CA LEU A 125 -1.39 16.84 13.54
C LEU A 125 -2.37 16.02 12.71
N SER A 126 -3.63 16.44 12.66
CA SER A 126 -4.72 15.66 12.09
C SER A 126 -5.78 16.54 11.41
N LEU A 127 -6.62 15.89 10.59
CA LEU A 127 -7.82 16.47 9.99
C LEU A 127 -9.07 15.80 10.57
N ALA A 128 -10.07 16.60 10.90
CA ALA A 128 -11.43 16.16 11.10
C ALA A 128 -12.22 16.49 9.83
N CYS A 129 -12.60 15.47 9.08
CA CYS A 129 -13.30 15.59 7.80
C CYS A 129 -14.76 15.17 8.00
N THR A 130 -15.71 16.04 7.67
CA THR A 130 -17.14 15.74 7.65
C THR A 130 -17.56 15.58 6.19
N PRO A 131 -17.65 14.34 5.68
CA PRO A 131 -18.11 14.10 4.32
C PRO A 131 -19.58 14.50 4.18
N THR A 132 -19.97 14.97 2.99
CA THR A 132 -21.34 15.40 2.73
C THR A 132 -22.34 14.27 2.99
N GLY A 133 -23.28 14.51 3.90
CA GLY A 133 -24.30 13.53 4.27
C GLY A 133 -23.81 12.40 5.19
N SER A 134 -22.62 12.53 5.79
CA SER A 134 -22.05 11.54 6.71
C SER A 134 -21.59 12.19 8.02
N SER A 135 -21.26 11.36 9.02
CA SER A 135 -20.64 11.82 10.25
C SER A 135 -19.16 12.22 10.07
N GLU A 136 -18.66 13.02 11.00
CA GLU A 136 -17.25 13.42 11.07
C GLU A 136 -16.34 12.20 11.22
N THR A 137 -15.25 12.19 10.44
CA THR A 137 -14.20 11.17 10.42
C THR A 137 -12.85 11.84 10.70
N TYR A 138 -11.89 11.08 11.23
CA TYR A 138 -10.60 11.62 11.65
C TYR A 138 -9.46 11.00 10.84
N LYS A 139 -8.51 11.83 10.40
CA LYS A 139 -7.34 11.42 9.63
C LYS A 139 -6.08 11.98 10.29
N ASN A 140 -5.21 11.11 10.77
CA ASN A 140 -3.91 11.52 11.29
C ASN A 140 -2.98 11.83 10.11
N ILE A 141 -2.45 13.05 10.07
CA ILE A 141 -1.43 13.44 9.08
C ILE A 141 -0.06 12.95 9.56
N VAL A 142 0.29 13.24 10.82
CA VAL A 142 1.59 12.84 11.40
C VAL A 142 1.53 12.84 12.93
N SER A 143 2.18 11.85 13.56
CA SER A 143 2.44 11.81 15.00
C SER A 143 3.95 11.81 15.27
N LYS A 144 4.42 12.65 16.19
CA LYS A 144 5.83 12.65 16.65
C LYS A 144 5.94 12.74 18.16
N SER A 145 6.99 12.13 18.70
CA SER A 145 7.39 12.30 20.10
C SER A 145 8.08 13.66 20.26
N ALA A 146 7.43 14.59 20.97
CA ALA A 146 7.98 15.87 21.35
C ALA A 146 8.72 15.75 22.70
N THR A 147 9.85 16.44 22.82
CA THR A 147 10.61 16.52 24.07
C THR A 147 10.20 17.78 24.83
N LYS A 148 9.93 17.65 26.13
CA LYS A 148 9.54 18.77 27.00
C LYS A 148 10.48 19.96 26.85
N GLY A 149 9.91 21.15 26.69
CA GLY A 149 10.63 22.42 26.58
C GLY A 149 11.26 22.68 25.20
N ASN A 150 11.15 21.75 24.25
CA ASN A 150 11.68 21.91 22.90
C ASN A 150 10.55 22.02 21.88
N TRP A 151 10.68 22.96 20.94
CA TRP A 151 9.84 23.03 19.75
C TRP A 151 10.10 21.83 18.83
N THR A 152 9.03 21.17 18.41
CA THR A 152 9.04 19.99 17.55
C THR A 152 8.19 20.26 16.31
N LEU A 153 8.74 20.02 15.12
CA LEU A 153 7.99 20.16 13.87
C LEU A 153 7.15 18.92 13.59
N LEU A 154 5.83 19.07 13.59
CA LEU A 154 4.90 18.13 12.98
C LEU A 154 4.77 18.50 11.50
N GLU A 155 5.06 17.58 10.58
CA GLU A 155 4.90 17.80 9.15
C GLU A 155 4.49 16.49 8.45
N GLY A 156 3.54 16.56 7.53
CA GLY A 156 3.11 15.45 6.68
C GLY A 156 2.24 15.92 5.52
N THR A 157 1.81 15.00 4.66
CA THR A 157 1.01 15.31 3.46
C THR A 157 -0.37 14.67 3.51
N TYR A 158 -1.34 15.30 2.84
CA TYR A 158 -2.68 14.75 2.66
C TYR A 158 -3.31 15.24 1.35
N THR A 159 -3.94 14.33 0.60
CA THR A 159 -4.69 14.64 -0.62
C THR A 159 -6.14 14.92 -0.29
N TYR A 160 -6.63 16.12 -0.63
CA TYR A 160 -8.03 16.46 -0.43
C TYR A 160 -8.89 15.93 -1.57
N THR A 161 -9.87 15.08 -1.24
CA THR A 161 -10.68 14.35 -2.24
C THR A 161 -12.01 15.02 -2.59
N GLY A 162 -12.26 16.23 -2.08
CA GLY A 162 -13.57 16.90 -2.24
C GLY A 162 -14.70 16.21 -1.46
N GLY A 163 -15.93 16.67 -1.69
CA GLY A 163 -17.15 16.07 -1.11
C GLY A 163 -17.27 16.17 0.41
N MET A 164 -16.79 17.27 1.01
CA MET A 164 -16.82 17.50 2.46
C MET A 164 -17.64 18.74 2.81
N ASP A 165 -18.51 18.64 3.80
CA ASP A 165 -19.22 19.78 4.40
C ASP A 165 -18.27 20.60 5.31
N ALA A 166 -17.27 19.94 5.91
CA ALA A 166 -16.25 20.59 6.71
C ALA A 166 -14.93 19.80 6.75
N VAL A 167 -13.80 20.51 6.75
CA VAL A 167 -12.46 20.00 7.04
C VAL A 167 -11.83 20.90 8.10
N LYS A 168 -11.50 20.33 9.26
CA LYS A 168 -10.81 21.05 10.34
C LYS A 168 -9.40 20.51 10.55
N LEU A 169 -8.40 21.37 10.48
CA LEU A 169 -7.03 21.05 10.89
C LEU A 169 -6.93 21.20 12.41
N TYR A 170 -6.31 20.23 13.09
CA TYR A 170 -6.17 20.28 14.54
C TYR A 170 -4.89 19.58 15.03
N VAL A 171 -4.49 19.90 16.26
CA VAL A 171 -3.39 19.24 16.97
C VAL A 171 -3.90 18.60 18.25
N GLU A 172 -3.47 17.38 18.56
CA GLU A 172 -3.85 16.66 19.78
C GLU A 172 -2.69 15.86 20.38
N GLY A 173 -2.88 15.29 21.58
CA GLY A 173 -1.89 14.43 22.25
C GLY A 173 -1.60 14.84 23.69
N GLY A 174 -1.36 13.86 24.56
CA GLY A 174 -1.18 14.04 26.01
C GLY A 174 -2.33 14.80 26.69
N THR A 175 -2.24 15.14 27.97
CA THR A 175 -3.26 15.98 28.66
C THR A 175 -2.70 17.29 29.21
N MET A 176 -1.44 17.59 28.89
CA MET A 176 -0.76 18.81 29.29
C MET A 176 -1.17 20.00 28.43
N ASP A 177 -0.94 21.18 28.98
CA ASP A 177 -0.94 22.41 28.21
C ASP A 177 0.20 22.40 27.18
N PHE A 178 -0.07 22.89 25.98
CA PHE A 178 0.91 22.96 24.90
C PHE A 178 0.67 24.19 24.03
N TYR A 179 1.68 24.52 23.22
CA TYR A 179 1.70 25.63 22.29
C TYR A 179 1.75 25.10 20.86
N ILE A 180 1.09 25.80 19.94
CA ILE A 180 1.29 25.64 18.50
C ILE A 180 1.69 26.98 17.89
N ASP A 181 2.51 26.92 16.85
CA ASP A 181 3.00 28.10 16.16
C ASP A 181 3.36 27.77 14.70
N ASN A 182 3.32 28.78 13.82
CA ASN A 182 3.70 28.73 12.40
C ASN A 182 3.06 27.52 11.71
N VAL A 183 1.74 27.45 11.74
CA VAL A 183 0.99 26.38 11.10
C VAL A 183 0.89 26.69 9.61
N THR A 184 1.60 25.93 8.78
CA THR A 184 1.63 26.16 7.34
C THR A 184 0.91 25.06 6.59
N THR A 185 0.29 25.46 5.48
CA THR A 185 -0.22 24.54 4.48
C THR A 185 0.29 24.98 3.12
N LEU A 186 0.85 24.04 2.36
CA LEU A 186 1.41 24.27 1.03
C LEU A 186 0.83 23.25 0.05
N ALA A 187 0.11 23.69 -0.97
CA ALA A 187 -0.22 22.81 -2.09
C ALA A 187 1.07 22.38 -2.78
N LEU A 188 1.21 21.09 -3.01
CA LEU A 188 2.32 20.51 -3.74
C LEU A 188 1.98 20.42 -5.22
N ASP A 189 3.00 20.59 -6.06
CA ASP A 189 2.88 20.24 -7.46
C ASP A 189 2.69 18.73 -7.60
N ASP A 190 1.82 18.33 -8.52
CA ASP A 190 1.61 16.91 -8.83
C ASP A 190 2.90 16.35 -9.44
N ALA A 191 3.40 15.26 -8.87
CA ALA A 191 4.55 14.54 -9.41
C ALA A 191 4.18 13.97 -10.80
N LYS A 192 5.06 14.15 -11.78
CA LYS A 192 4.80 13.67 -13.14
C LYS A 192 5.16 12.19 -13.26
N ILE A 193 4.21 11.38 -13.72
CA ILE A 193 4.46 9.98 -14.09
C ILE A 193 5.41 9.91 -15.30
N GLU A 194 5.98 8.73 -15.56
CA GLU A 194 6.62 8.43 -16.84
C GLU A 194 5.55 8.00 -17.86
N THR A 195 5.41 8.77 -18.94
CA THR A 195 4.43 8.50 -19.99
C THR A 195 5.03 7.74 -21.18
N ASP A 196 6.34 7.84 -21.36
CA ASP A 196 7.17 7.28 -22.43
C ASP A 196 7.71 5.87 -22.07
N ILE A 197 6.93 5.10 -21.31
CA ILE A 197 7.21 3.70 -20.96
C ILE A 197 6.02 2.80 -21.36
N PRO A 198 6.22 1.48 -21.56
CA PRO A 198 5.15 0.56 -21.91
C PRO A 198 3.96 0.60 -20.92
N SER A 199 2.74 0.37 -21.39
CA SER A 199 1.60 0.19 -20.50
C SER A 199 1.57 -1.25 -19.97
N ILE A 200 1.31 -1.43 -18.67
CA ILE A 200 1.20 -2.78 -18.09
C ILE A 200 -0.10 -3.44 -18.56
N LYS A 201 -1.24 -2.73 -18.49
CA LYS A 201 -2.53 -3.27 -18.94
C LYS A 201 -2.50 -3.72 -20.41
N GLU A 202 -1.83 -2.98 -21.30
CA GLU A 202 -1.68 -3.38 -22.71
C GLU A 202 -0.79 -4.62 -22.86
N ALA A 203 0.33 -4.68 -22.13
CA ALA A 203 1.23 -5.84 -22.14
C ALA A 203 0.57 -7.14 -21.63
N TYR A 204 -0.52 -7.03 -20.89
CA TYR A 204 -1.25 -8.16 -20.29
C TYR A 204 -2.66 -8.38 -20.87
N ASP A 205 -3.11 -7.56 -21.83
CA ASP A 205 -4.48 -7.57 -22.34
C ASP A 205 -4.89 -8.95 -22.90
N SER A 206 -3.96 -9.65 -23.56
CA SER A 206 -4.17 -11.00 -24.09
C SER A 206 -4.16 -12.11 -23.03
N TYR A 207 -3.81 -11.79 -21.77
CA TYR A 207 -3.66 -12.76 -20.69
C TYR A 207 -4.78 -12.64 -19.66
N PHE A 208 -4.88 -11.49 -19.01
CA PHE A 208 -5.78 -11.23 -17.88
C PHE A 208 -5.77 -9.74 -17.51
N LYS A 209 -6.72 -9.30 -16.67
CA LYS A 209 -6.73 -7.92 -16.15
C LYS A 209 -5.48 -7.68 -15.28
N PHE A 210 -4.86 -6.51 -15.43
CA PHE A 210 -3.78 -6.06 -14.56
C PHE A 210 -4.23 -4.85 -13.76
N GLY A 211 -4.39 -5.02 -12.45
CA GLY A 211 -5.01 -4.02 -11.58
C GLY A 211 -4.08 -3.46 -10.52
N THR A 212 -4.59 -2.46 -9.82
CA THR A 212 -3.97 -1.89 -8.61
C THR A 212 -5.01 -1.67 -7.51
N ALA A 213 -4.53 -1.37 -6.30
CA ALA A 213 -5.35 -0.90 -5.19
C ALA A 213 -5.01 0.56 -4.86
N ILE A 214 -6.01 1.32 -4.42
CA ILE A 214 -5.85 2.72 -4.01
C ILE A 214 -6.73 3.02 -2.81
N THR A 215 -6.33 3.99 -1.97
CA THR A 215 -7.18 4.55 -0.92
C THR A 215 -7.62 5.95 -1.31
N ALA A 216 -8.74 6.43 -0.78
CA ALA A 216 -9.30 7.71 -1.21
C ALA A 216 -8.30 8.86 -0.98
N ASN A 217 -7.62 8.86 0.18
CA ASN A 217 -6.63 9.87 0.55
C ASN A 217 -5.34 9.86 -0.29
N THR A 218 -5.12 8.86 -1.14
CA THR A 218 -3.98 8.79 -2.07
C THR A 218 -4.39 8.98 -3.53
N LEU A 219 -5.68 9.18 -3.83
CA LEU A 219 -6.19 9.40 -5.19
C LEU A 219 -5.89 10.83 -5.72
N SER A 220 -4.61 11.20 -5.74
CA SER A 220 -4.06 12.43 -6.32
C SER A 220 -4.14 12.41 -7.85
N GLN A 221 -3.91 13.56 -8.50
CA GLN A 221 -3.88 13.61 -9.97
C GLN A 221 -2.79 12.69 -10.55
N SER A 222 -1.60 12.67 -9.95
CA SER A 222 -0.51 11.76 -10.35
C SER A 222 -0.91 10.29 -10.28
N ASN A 223 -1.62 9.88 -9.22
CA ASN A 223 -2.11 8.51 -9.10
C ASN A 223 -3.21 8.21 -10.12
N LYS A 224 -4.12 9.14 -10.40
CA LYS A 224 -5.12 8.99 -11.47
C LYS A 224 -4.44 8.78 -12.82
N ASP A 225 -3.44 9.61 -13.15
CA ASP A 225 -2.69 9.50 -14.41
C ASP A 225 -1.95 8.16 -14.50
N LEU A 226 -1.30 7.72 -13.41
CA LEU A 226 -0.62 6.43 -13.35
C LEU A 226 -1.59 5.26 -13.55
N ILE A 227 -2.76 5.35 -12.91
CA ILE A 227 -3.82 4.34 -13.03
C ILE A 227 -4.31 4.23 -14.47
N LEU A 228 -4.65 5.36 -15.09
CA LEU A 228 -5.12 5.39 -16.46
C LEU A 228 -4.06 4.86 -17.44
N LYS A 229 -2.77 5.11 -17.18
CA LYS A 229 -1.70 4.59 -18.03
C LYS A 229 -1.51 3.08 -17.89
N HIS A 230 -1.52 2.52 -16.67
CA HIS A 230 -1.00 1.17 -16.43
C HIS A 230 -2.03 0.12 -16.02
N PHE A 231 -3.22 0.47 -15.52
CA PHE A 231 -4.13 -0.49 -14.89
C PHE A 231 -5.52 -0.52 -15.54
N ASN A 232 -6.12 -1.71 -15.63
CA ASN A 232 -7.50 -1.93 -16.13
C ASN A 232 -8.38 -2.70 -15.11
N SER A 233 -8.00 -2.61 -13.83
CA SER A 233 -8.76 -3.09 -12.68
C SER A 233 -8.40 -2.25 -11.45
N LEU A 234 -9.38 -1.93 -10.61
CA LEU A 234 -9.18 -1.15 -9.39
C LEU A 234 -9.82 -1.82 -8.17
N THR A 235 -9.12 -1.79 -7.03
CA THR A 235 -9.63 -2.25 -5.74
C THR A 235 -9.56 -1.10 -4.72
N CYS A 236 -10.63 -0.88 -3.96
CA CYS A 236 -10.57 0.01 -2.79
C CYS A 236 -9.72 -0.64 -1.69
N GLY A 237 -8.65 0.02 -1.26
CA GLY A 237 -7.75 -0.54 -0.24
C GLY A 237 -8.42 -0.69 1.14
N ASN A 238 -9.35 0.21 1.49
CA ASN A 238 -10.09 0.13 2.75
C ASN A 238 -11.57 0.51 2.65
N GLU A 239 -11.92 1.35 1.69
CA GLU A 239 -13.16 2.13 1.68
C GLU A 239 -14.42 1.29 1.45
N MET A 240 -14.27 0.02 1.08
CA MET A 240 -15.36 -0.96 0.90
C MET A 240 -15.33 -2.10 1.93
N LYS A 241 -14.43 -2.04 2.93
CA LYS A 241 -14.41 -2.99 4.05
C LYS A 241 -15.59 -2.72 5.00
N PRO A 242 -16.03 -3.71 5.80
CA PRO A 242 -17.25 -3.57 6.60
C PRO A 242 -17.23 -2.39 7.58
N ASP A 243 -16.10 -2.09 8.23
CA ASP A 243 -15.98 -0.92 9.11
C ASP A 243 -16.08 0.44 8.39
N ALA A 244 -15.73 0.49 7.10
CA ALA A 244 -15.82 1.69 6.29
C ALA A 244 -17.23 1.95 5.77
N ILE A 245 -18.00 0.89 5.51
CA ILE A 245 -19.33 1.01 4.90
C ILE A 245 -20.50 0.80 5.87
N LEU A 246 -20.34 0.07 6.97
CA LEU A 246 -21.41 -0.10 7.95
C LEU A 246 -21.70 1.22 8.70
N ASP A 247 -22.90 1.76 8.54
CA ASP A 247 -23.33 2.99 9.21
C ASP A 247 -24.12 2.65 10.48
N ARG A 248 -23.45 2.69 11.63
CA ARG A 248 -24.08 2.41 12.92
C ARG A 248 -25.22 3.39 13.23
N GLY A 249 -25.05 4.67 12.93
CA GLY A 249 -26.03 5.71 13.27
C GLY A 249 -27.34 5.46 12.52
N ALA A 250 -27.25 5.28 11.20
CA ALA A 250 -28.38 4.92 10.37
C ALA A 250 -28.98 3.55 10.76
N THR A 251 -28.14 2.58 11.12
CA THR A 251 -28.57 1.25 11.57
C THR A 251 -29.42 1.32 12.84
N VAL A 252 -28.95 2.05 13.86
CA VAL A 252 -29.68 2.22 15.13
C VAL A 252 -30.97 2.99 14.89
N ALA A 253 -30.95 4.07 14.10
CA ALA A 253 -32.14 4.84 13.78
C ALA A 253 -33.20 4.00 13.03
N TYR A 254 -32.77 3.17 12.07
CA TYR A 254 -33.66 2.24 11.36
C TYR A 254 -34.27 1.21 12.32
N MET A 255 -33.45 0.59 13.17
CA MET A 255 -33.91 -0.39 14.16
C MET A 255 -34.90 0.24 15.16
N GLU A 256 -34.63 1.43 15.67
CA GLU A 256 -35.52 2.15 16.60
C GLU A 256 -36.85 2.53 15.95
N ALA A 257 -36.84 2.91 14.67
CA ALA A 257 -38.04 3.30 13.94
C ALA A 257 -38.92 2.10 13.54
N THR A 258 -38.32 0.95 13.24
CA THR A 258 -39.03 -0.20 12.64
C THR A 258 -39.18 -1.39 13.58
N GLY A 259 -38.34 -1.48 14.62
CA GLY A 259 -38.17 -2.68 15.44
C GLY A 259 -37.33 -3.79 14.78
N ASP A 260 -36.84 -3.58 13.56
CA ASP A 260 -36.04 -4.58 12.83
C ASP A 260 -34.55 -4.46 13.17
N GLN A 261 -34.05 -5.44 13.93
CA GLN A 261 -32.64 -5.56 14.32
C GLN A 261 -31.76 -6.33 13.32
N THR A 262 -32.31 -6.68 12.15
CA THR A 262 -31.66 -7.58 11.19
C THR A 262 -31.21 -6.89 9.92
N SER A 263 -31.55 -5.61 9.72
CA SER A 263 -31.26 -4.85 8.49
C SER A 263 -30.25 -3.73 8.76
N PRO A 264 -28.94 -4.04 8.81
CA PRO A 264 -27.92 -3.01 8.96
C PRO A 264 -27.94 -2.05 7.77
N GLN A 265 -27.68 -0.77 8.05
CA GLN A 265 -27.59 0.27 7.04
C GLN A 265 -26.12 0.51 6.65
N ILE A 266 -25.91 1.00 5.44
CA ILE A 266 -24.56 1.27 4.91
C ILE A 266 -24.42 2.70 4.37
N SER A 267 -23.17 3.16 4.27
CA SER A 267 -22.77 4.41 3.62
C SER A 267 -21.58 4.15 2.70
N LEU A 268 -21.71 4.51 1.42
CA LEU A 268 -20.62 4.41 0.44
C LEU A 268 -19.78 5.69 0.36
N THR A 269 -19.95 6.61 1.30
CA THR A 269 -19.37 7.96 1.22
C THR A 269 -17.84 7.93 1.21
N GLN A 270 -17.23 7.00 1.96
CA GLN A 270 -15.77 6.84 1.95
C GLN A 270 -15.26 6.27 0.63
N ALA A 271 -16.02 5.39 -0.03
CA ALA A 271 -15.66 4.79 -1.32
C ALA A 271 -15.98 5.69 -2.52
N ALA A 272 -16.87 6.68 -2.34
CA ALA A 272 -17.37 7.52 -3.42
C ALA A 272 -16.29 8.15 -4.30
N PRO A 273 -15.16 8.68 -3.78
CA PRO A 273 -14.11 9.23 -4.64
C PRO A 273 -13.53 8.20 -5.62
N ILE A 274 -13.32 6.96 -5.16
CA ILE A 274 -12.77 5.86 -5.97
C ILE A 274 -13.85 5.33 -6.94
N LEU A 275 -15.08 5.13 -6.46
CA LEU A 275 -16.21 4.67 -7.28
C LEU A 275 -16.54 5.66 -8.41
N ASN A 276 -16.55 6.96 -8.13
CA ASN A 276 -16.74 7.99 -9.14
C ASN A 276 -15.60 7.98 -10.16
N PHE A 277 -14.35 7.88 -9.71
CA PHE A 277 -13.20 7.80 -10.63
C PHE A 277 -13.26 6.57 -11.53
N ALA A 278 -13.59 5.41 -10.97
CA ALA A 278 -13.77 4.18 -11.73
C ALA A 278 -14.92 4.28 -12.74
N ARG A 279 -16.07 4.84 -12.33
CA ARG A 279 -17.21 5.12 -13.23
C ARG A 279 -16.81 6.03 -14.39
N ASP A 280 -16.23 7.18 -14.07
CA ASP A 280 -15.94 8.25 -15.04
C ASP A 280 -14.86 7.83 -16.06
N ASN A 281 -14.07 6.80 -15.75
CA ASN A 281 -13.01 6.28 -16.61
C ASN A 281 -13.25 4.82 -17.05
N HIS A 282 -14.43 4.27 -16.79
CA HIS A 282 -14.83 2.90 -17.14
C HIS A 282 -13.83 1.83 -16.69
N ILE A 283 -13.31 1.94 -15.47
CA ILE A 283 -12.36 0.98 -14.88
C ILE A 283 -13.15 -0.07 -14.11
N PRO A 284 -13.13 -1.36 -14.51
CA PRO A 284 -13.74 -2.43 -13.75
C PRO A 284 -13.14 -2.55 -12.35
N MET A 285 -13.94 -2.94 -11.37
CA MET A 285 -13.54 -3.02 -9.98
C MET A 285 -13.61 -4.43 -9.41
N ARG A 286 -12.68 -4.73 -8.50
CA ARG A 286 -12.83 -5.83 -7.55
C ARG A 286 -13.47 -5.30 -6.27
N GLY A 287 -14.56 -5.90 -5.84
CA GLY A 287 -15.13 -5.60 -4.53
C GLY A 287 -14.33 -6.27 -3.41
N HIS A 288 -13.95 -5.51 -2.40
CA HIS A 288 -13.13 -5.98 -1.28
C HIS A 288 -13.58 -5.26 0.01
N VAL A 289 -14.26 -5.90 0.96
CA VAL A 289 -14.68 -7.31 1.07
C VAL A 289 -15.99 -7.36 1.87
N LEU A 290 -16.87 -8.33 1.63
CA LEU A 290 -18.11 -8.48 2.42
C LEU A 290 -17.85 -9.00 3.84
N VAL A 291 -17.11 -10.10 3.97
CA VAL A 291 -16.90 -10.79 5.24
C VAL A 291 -15.42 -10.91 5.54
N TRP A 292 -14.99 -10.24 6.60
CA TRP A 292 -13.64 -10.37 7.14
C TRP A 292 -13.68 -10.40 8.66
N HIS A 293 -12.73 -11.12 9.26
CA HIS A 293 -12.61 -11.19 10.72
C HIS A 293 -12.00 -9.90 11.29
N ALA A 294 -11.16 -9.22 10.51
CA ALA A 294 -10.65 -7.88 10.81
C ALA A 294 -11.52 -6.79 10.16
N GLN A 295 -11.30 -5.53 10.56
CA GLN A 295 -12.01 -4.35 10.04
C GLN A 295 -13.53 -4.54 9.89
N THR A 296 -14.12 -5.27 10.84
CA THR A 296 -15.56 -5.43 10.99
C THR A 296 -15.93 -5.08 12.42
N PRO A 297 -16.79 -4.07 12.64
CA PRO A 297 -16.96 -3.51 13.96
C PRO A 297 -17.76 -4.44 14.87
N ARG A 298 -17.31 -4.60 16.13
CA ARG A 298 -17.97 -5.47 17.12
C ARG A 298 -19.46 -5.17 17.30
N TRP A 299 -19.85 -3.90 17.24
CA TRP A 299 -21.24 -3.48 17.42
C TRP A 299 -22.18 -4.18 16.42
N PHE A 300 -21.69 -4.58 15.24
CA PHE A 300 -22.49 -5.29 14.25
C PHE A 300 -22.95 -6.68 14.71
N PHE A 301 -22.19 -7.30 15.62
CA PHE A 301 -22.49 -8.60 16.22
C PHE A 301 -23.21 -8.50 17.57
N ALA A 302 -23.28 -7.30 18.15
CA ALA A 302 -23.83 -7.08 19.48
C ALA A 302 -25.36 -6.88 19.42
N GLU A 303 -26.03 -7.25 20.50
CA GLU A 303 -27.44 -6.89 20.72
C GLU A 303 -27.60 -5.37 20.68
N ASN A 304 -28.69 -4.91 20.04
CA ASN A 304 -29.04 -3.49 19.87
C ASN A 304 -27.91 -2.63 19.25
N TYR A 305 -26.98 -3.25 18.53
CA TYR A 305 -25.83 -2.56 17.94
C TYR A 305 -25.00 -1.77 18.97
N SER A 306 -24.88 -2.31 20.19
CA SER A 306 -24.19 -1.68 21.30
C SER A 306 -22.69 -1.55 21.03
N THR A 307 -22.11 -0.41 21.46
CA THR A 307 -20.65 -0.19 21.48
C THR A 307 -20.00 -0.63 22.78
N ASP A 308 -20.78 -1.07 23.78
CA ASP A 308 -20.23 -1.64 25.01
C ASP A 308 -19.49 -2.94 24.66
N SER A 309 -18.21 -3.00 25.03
CA SER A 309 -17.37 -4.18 24.80
C SER A 309 -17.95 -5.45 25.44
N ASN A 310 -18.72 -5.30 26.53
CA ASN A 310 -19.34 -6.40 27.27
C ASN A 310 -20.79 -6.69 26.85
N ALA A 311 -21.34 -5.97 25.88
CA ALA A 311 -22.68 -6.24 25.39
C ALA A 311 -22.79 -7.69 24.89
N PRO A 312 -23.91 -8.38 25.17
CA PRO A 312 -24.17 -9.70 24.62
C PRO A 312 -24.11 -9.68 23.09
N LEU A 313 -23.65 -10.80 22.53
CA LEU A 313 -23.71 -11.04 21.08
C LEU A 313 -25.11 -11.53 20.71
N VAL A 314 -25.57 -11.19 19.50
CA VAL A 314 -26.84 -11.70 18.98
C VAL A 314 -26.79 -13.21 18.76
N SER A 315 -27.96 -13.83 18.60
CA SER A 315 -28.03 -15.25 18.24
C SER A 315 -27.51 -15.50 16.83
N LYS A 316 -27.17 -16.76 16.54
CA LYS A 316 -26.77 -17.21 15.20
C LYS A 316 -27.81 -16.86 14.14
N GLU A 317 -29.09 -17.04 14.43
CA GLU A 317 -30.21 -16.78 13.52
C GLU A 317 -30.28 -15.30 13.16
N VAL A 318 -30.20 -14.41 14.16
CA VAL A 318 -30.17 -12.96 13.94
C VAL A 318 -28.94 -12.56 13.14
N MET A 319 -27.78 -13.14 13.44
CA MET A 319 -26.55 -12.79 12.71
C MET A 319 -26.56 -13.28 11.26
N LEU A 320 -27.16 -14.43 10.97
CA LEU A 320 -27.36 -14.91 9.61
C LEU A 320 -28.28 -13.97 8.82
N GLN A 321 -29.37 -13.49 9.44
CA GLN A 321 -30.23 -12.48 8.82
C GLN A 321 -29.51 -11.14 8.60
N ARG A 322 -28.72 -10.69 9.59
CA ARG A 322 -27.86 -9.50 9.43
C ARG A 322 -26.86 -9.65 8.29
N LEU A 323 -26.23 -10.82 8.16
CA LEU A 323 -25.28 -11.13 7.09
C LEU A 323 -25.96 -11.10 5.73
N GLU A 324 -27.12 -11.76 5.59
CA GLU A 324 -27.89 -11.76 4.34
C GLU A 324 -28.30 -10.33 3.94
N ASN A 325 -28.95 -9.61 4.86
CA ASN A 325 -29.45 -8.26 4.59
C ASN A 325 -28.31 -7.28 4.34
N TYR A 326 -27.17 -7.43 5.01
CA TYR A 326 -25.98 -6.64 4.73
C TYR A 326 -25.47 -6.87 3.30
N ILE A 327 -25.24 -8.13 2.91
CA ILE A 327 -24.75 -8.48 1.57
C ILE A 327 -25.72 -7.97 0.50
N LYS A 328 -27.02 -8.22 0.69
CA LYS A 328 -28.08 -7.71 -0.18
C LYS A 328 -28.01 -6.20 -0.32
N THR A 329 -28.00 -5.48 0.80
CA THR A 329 -27.99 -4.01 0.81
C THR A 329 -26.75 -3.44 0.13
N VAL A 330 -25.58 -4.06 0.30
CA VAL A 330 -24.35 -3.64 -0.39
C VAL A 330 -24.51 -3.73 -1.90
N PHE A 331 -24.93 -4.89 -2.41
CA PHE A 331 -25.08 -5.07 -3.85
C PHE A 331 -26.19 -4.22 -4.46
N GLU A 332 -27.38 -4.20 -3.85
CA GLU A 332 -28.50 -3.38 -4.35
C GLU A 332 -28.18 -1.88 -4.31
N THR A 333 -27.45 -1.41 -3.29
CA THR A 333 -27.03 0.01 -3.22
C THR A 333 -26.03 0.35 -4.31
N LEU A 334 -25.09 -0.55 -4.62
CA LEU A 334 -24.11 -0.34 -5.67
C LEU A 334 -24.76 -0.35 -7.06
N GLU A 335 -25.65 -1.30 -7.33
CA GLU A 335 -26.42 -1.33 -8.57
C GLU A 335 -27.27 -0.05 -8.72
N ALA A 336 -27.88 0.44 -7.64
CA ALA A 336 -28.70 1.65 -7.68
C ALA A 336 -27.89 2.94 -7.83
N LYS A 337 -26.72 3.06 -7.19
CA LYS A 337 -25.93 4.31 -7.14
C LYS A 337 -24.80 4.38 -8.16
N TYR A 338 -24.27 3.23 -8.56
CA TYR A 338 -23.13 3.08 -9.47
C TYR A 338 -23.40 1.99 -10.53
N PRO A 339 -24.53 2.07 -11.28
CA PRO A 339 -24.90 1.06 -12.28
C PRO A 339 -23.86 0.91 -13.40
N ASP A 340 -23.07 1.96 -13.65
CA ASP A 340 -22.06 2.00 -14.71
C ASP A 340 -20.67 1.51 -14.24
N VAL A 341 -20.53 1.11 -12.98
CA VAL A 341 -19.29 0.50 -12.46
C VAL A 341 -19.41 -1.02 -12.57
N GLU A 342 -18.58 -1.62 -13.43
CA GLU A 342 -18.49 -3.08 -13.55
C GLU A 342 -17.74 -3.67 -12.35
N PHE A 343 -18.44 -4.37 -11.46
CA PHE A 343 -17.83 -5.22 -10.45
C PHE A 343 -17.59 -6.64 -11.01
N TYR A 344 -16.41 -6.87 -11.58
CA TYR A 344 -16.12 -8.14 -12.28
C TYR A 344 -15.84 -9.31 -11.31
N SER A 345 -15.40 -9.02 -10.09
CA SER A 345 -15.06 -10.00 -9.07
C SER A 345 -15.30 -9.40 -7.69
N TRP A 346 -15.67 -10.23 -6.71
CA TRP A 346 -15.92 -9.79 -5.35
C TRP A 346 -15.34 -10.78 -4.32
N ASP A 347 -14.48 -10.29 -3.43
CA ASP A 347 -14.00 -11.03 -2.28
C ASP A 347 -15.15 -11.17 -1.26
N VAL A 348 -15.86 -12.31 -1.31
CA VAL A 348 -17.03 -12.56 -0.45
C VAL A 348 -16.56 -12.81 0.98
N VAL A 349 -15.55 -13.68 1.14
CA VAL A 349 -14.93 -13.99 2.43
C VAL A 349 -13.43 -13.84 2.30
N ASN A 350 -12.83 -13.05 3.19
CA ASN A 350 -11.39 -12.84 3.28
C ASN A 350 -10.81 -13.55 4.52
N GLU A 351 -9.69 -14.25 4.33
CA GLU A 351 -8.81 -14.74 5.39
C GLU A 351 -9.51 -15.52 6.50
N ALA A 352 -10.32 -16.52 6.15
CA ALA A 352 -11.03 -17.32 7.14
C ALA A 352 -10.21 -18.51 7.69
N ILE A 353 -9.10 -18.86 7.02
CA ILE A 353 -8.30 -20.04 7.34
C ILE A 353 -7.10 -19.66 8.22
N ASP A 354 -6.88 -20.46 9.26
CA ASP A 354 -5.71 -20.42 10.13
C ASP A 354 -5.14 -21.84 10.29
N PRO A 355 -3.98 -22.16 9.68
CA PRO A 355 -3.42 -23.50 9.69
C PRO A 355 -2.90 -23.94 11.06
N SER A 356 -2.82 -23.05 12.05
CA SER A 356 -2.44 -23.40 13.43
C SER A 356 -3.58 -24.04 14.23
N THR A 357 -4.80 -24.01 13.71
CA THR A 357 -5.99 -24.59 14.33
C THR A 357 -6.24 -26.02 13.86
N SER A 358 -6.96 -26.82 14.66
CA SER A 358 -7.18 -28.24 14.36
C SER A 358 -8.07 -28.48 13.14
N ASN A 359 -9.05 -27.61 12.91
CA ASN A 359 -9.99 -27.69 11.77
C ASN A 359 -9.62 -26.74 10.63
N GLY A 360 -8.57 -25.93 10.79
CA GLY A 360 -8.08 -24.99 9.78
C GLY A 360 -8.85 -23.66 9.73
N TYR A 361 -9.90 -23.47 10.53
CA TYR A 361 -10.61 -22.19 10.60
C TYR A 361 -10.12 -21.37 11.78
N ARG A 362 -10.17 -20.03 11.66
CA ARG A 362 -9.95 -19.15 12.82
C ARG A 362 -10.84 -19.53 14.00
N ASN A 363 -10.30 -19.43 15.21
CA ASN A 363 -11.03 -19.78 16.44
C ASN A 363 -12.18 -18.78 16.72
N PRO A 364 -13.24 -19.20 17.43
CA PRO A 364 -14.19 -18.27 18.05
C PRO A 364 -13.47 -17.21 18.90
N GLY A 365 -13.77 -15.93 18.69
CA GLY A 365 -13.28 -14.87 19.58
C GLY A 365 -13.44 -13.46 19.03
N THR A 366 -12.90 -12.47 19.74
CA THR A 366 -12.99 -11.05 19.39
C THR A 366 -11.89 -10.63 18.42
N VAL A 367 -11.96 -9.39 17.91
CA VAL A 367 -10.97 -8.81 16.99
C VAL A 367 -9.61 -8.47 17.65
N ALA A 368 -9.42 -8.81 18.93
CA ALA A 368 -8.18 -8.51 19.67
C ALA A 368 -7.01 -9.45 19.30
N SER A 369 -7.26 -10.50 18.53
CA SER A 369 -6.24 -11.44 18.05
C SER A 369 -6.37 -11.67 16.56
N THR A 370 -5.23 -11.81 15.88
CA THR A 370 -5.13 -12.19 14.47
C THR A 370 -5.39 -13.68 14.24
N THR A 371 -5.95 -14.42 15.22
CA THR A 371 -6.26 -15.86 15.13
C THR A 371 -7.72 -16.18 15.46
N THR A 372 -8.52 -15.16 15.80
CA THR A 372 -9.92 -15.31 16.20
C THR A 372 -10.88 -14.58 15.27
N SER A 373 -12.16 -14.97 15.28
CA SER A 373 -13.20 -14.39 14.43
C SER A 373 -14.54 -14.26 15.16
N LEU A 374 -15.15 -13.08 15.09
CA LEU A 374 -16.50 -12.84 15.60
C LEU A 374 -17.56 -13.58 14.78
N TRP A 375 -17.32 -13.77 13.48
CA TRP A 375 -18.17 -14.60 12.64
C TRP A 375 -18.19 -16.06 13.13
N MET A 376 -17.01 -16.61 13.44
CA MET A 376 -16.91 -17.94 14.04
C MET A 376 -17.52 -17.99 15.44
N GLN A 377 -17.37 -16.93 16.23
CA GLN A 377 -17.95 -16.84 17.58
C GLN A 377 -19.48 -16.87 17.60
N VAL A 378 -20.13 -16.21 16.63
CA VAL A 378 -21.59 -16.04 16.64
C VAL A 378 -22.29 -17.10 15.79
N ILE A 379 -21.75 -17.42 14.61
CA ILE A 379 -22.41 -18.30 13.63
C ILE A 379 -21.80 -19.72 13.64
N GLY A 380 -20.49 -19.84 13.90
CA GLY A 380 -19.72 -21.05 13.65
C GLY A 380 -19.39 -21.24 12.15
N GLU A 381 -18.90 -22.42 11.76
CA GLU A 381 -18.40 -22.69 10.40
C GLU A 381 -19.39 -22.36 9.26
N ASP A 382 -20.69 -22.31 9.56
CA ASP A 382 -21.76 -21.99 8.60
C ASP A 382 -21.68 -20.57 8.00
N PHE A 383 -20.94 -19.64 8.62
CA PHE A 383 -20.90 -18.26 8.13
C PHE A 383 -20.33 -18.15 6.70
N ILE A 384 -19.37 -19.00 6.35
CA ILE A 384 -18.71 -18.97 5.04
C ILE A 384 -19.67 -19.45 3.95
N PRO A 385 -20.21 -20.69 3.98
CA PRO A 385 -21.14 -21.13 2.94
C PRO A 385 -22.38 -20.23 2.85
N LYS A 386 -22.88 -19.68 3.96
CA LYS A 386 -23.99 -18.74 3.94
C LYS A 386 -23.65 -17.41 3.29
N ALA A 387 -22.48 -16.83 3.56
CA ALA A 387 -22.04 -15.61 2.88
C ALA A 387 -22.00 -15.80 1.35
N PHE A 388 -21.49 -16.94 0.88
CA PHE A 388 -21.45 -17.26 -0.54
C PHE A 388 -22.84 -17.55 -1.15
N GLU A 389 -23.74 -18.21 -0.41
CA GLU A 389 -25.14 -18.41 -0.81
C GLU A 389 -25.84 -17.06 -1.03
N TYR A 390 -25.72 -16.15 -0.05
CA TYR A 390 -26.32 -14.81 -0.15
C TYR A 390 -25.67 -13.99 -1.25
N ALA A 391 -24.33 -14.00 -1.37
CA ALA A 391 -23.65 -13.28 -2.43
C ALA A 391 -24.08 -13.79 -3.82
N ARG A 392 -24.26 -15.10 -4.02
CA ARG A 392 -24.75 -15.65 -5.29
C ARG A 392 -26.17 -15.20 -5.61
N GLN A 393 -27.00 -14.97 -4.60
CA GLN A 393 -28.37 -14.52 -4.78
C GLN A 393 -28.47 -13.04 -5.19
N TYR A 394 -27.59 -12.18 -4.67
CA TYR A 394 -27.75 -10.72 -4.77
C TYR A 394 -26.65 -10.02 -5.58
N ALA A 395 -25.52 -10.67 -5.88
CA ALA A 395 -24.46 -10.04 -6.66
C ALA A 395 -24.95 -9.65 -8.07
N PRO A 396 -24.50 -8.51 -8.62
CA PRO A 396 -24.79 -8.12 -9.98
C PRO A 396 -24.45 -9.23 -10.98
N SER A 397 -25.20 -9.27 -12.09
CA SER A 397 -24.96 -10.26 -13.13
C SER A 397 -23.54 -10.14 -13.68
N GLY A 398 -22.84 -11.28 -13.79
CA GLY A 398 -21.45 -11.32 -14.26
C GLY A 398 -20.39 -11.13 -13.19
N THR A 399 -20.75 -10.76 -11.95
CA THR A 399 -19.79 -10.69 -10.84
C THR A 399 -19.34 -12.08 -10.42
N LEU A 400 -18.02 -12.33 -10.47
CA LEU A 400 -17.40 -13.56 -9.97
C LEU A 400 -17.26 -13.50 -8.44
N LEU A 401 -17.59 -14.60 -7.76
CA LEU A 401 -17.50 -14.68 -6.30
C LEU A 401 -16.20 -15.36 -5.86
N ALA A 402 -15.42 -14.64 -5.07
CA ALA A 402 -14.07 -15.04 -4.67
C ALA A 402 -13.96 -15.35 -3.18
N TYR A 403 -13.18 -16.40 -2.88
CA TYR A 403 -12.57 -16.61 -1.57
C TYR A 403 -11.12 -16.11 -1.63
N ASN A 404 -10.73 -15.19 -0.75
CA ASN A 404 -9.41 -14.54 -0.78
C ASN A 404 -8.62 -14.81 0.51
N ASP A 405 -7.32 -15.11 0.42
CA ASP A 405 -6.47 -15.35 1.60
C ASP A 405 -4.96 -15.11 1.32
N TYR A 406 -4.18 -14.88 2.38
CA TYR A 406 -2.71 -14.76 2.37
C TYR A 406 -2.01 -16.04 2.83
N ASN A 407 -0.69 -16.12 2.65
CA ASN A 407 0.13 -17.31 2.95
C ASN A 407 -0.45 -18.60 2.30
N GLU A 408 -1.21 -18.41 1.24
CA GLU A 408 -1.98 -19.37 0.48
C GLU A 408 -1.07 -20.34 -0.30
N CYS A 409 0.21 -20.01 -0.44
CA CYS A 409 1.21 -20.92 -0.99
C CYS A 409 1.78 -21.89 0.07
N GLU A 410 1.61 -21.62 1.36
CA GLU A 410 2.14 -22.48 2.41
C GLU A 410 1.47 -23.85 2.39
N SER A 411 2.26 -24.92 2.53
CA SER A 411 1.76 -26.30 2.38
C SER A 411 0.58 -26.61 3.32
N ALA A 412 0.64 -26.17 4.58
CA ALA A 412 -0.44 -26.41 5.55
C ALA A 412 -1.69 -25.59 5.23
N LYS A 413 -1.53 -24.27 5.02
CA LYS A 413 -2.65 -23.36 4.77
C LYS A 413 -3.35 -23.67 3.44
N SER A 414 -2.58 -23.92 2.39
CA SER A 414 -3.11 -24.23 1.05
C SER A 414 -4.02 -25.46 1.04
N LYS A 415 -3.76 -26.45 1.91
CA LYS A 415 -4.61 -27.63 2.06
C LYS A 415 -5.97 -27.27 2.64
N TYR A 416 -6.02 -26.47 3.70
CA TYR A 416 -7.28 -26.06 4.33
C TYR A 416 -8.10 -25.14 3.42
N ILE A 417 -7.45 -24.21 2.71
CA ILE A 417 -8.09 -23.38 1.68
C ILE A 417 -8.71 -24.28 0.60
N TYR A 418 -7.96 -25.25 0.09
CA TYR A 418 -8.45 -26.18 -0.94
C TYR A 418 -9.68 -26.97 -0.46
N GLU A 419 -9.67 -27.53 0.75
CA GLU A 419 -10.80 -28.30 1.28
C GLU A 419 -12.04 -27.43 1.54
N LEU A 420 -11.86 -26.18 1.98
CA LEU A 420 -12.96 -25.22 2.08
C LEU A 420 -13.55 -24.90 0.70
N CYS A 421 -12.71 -24.48 -0.24
CA CYS A 421 -13.15 -24.06 -1.56
C CYS A 421 -13.80 -25.21 -2.33
N LYS A 422 -13.30 -26.44 -2.18
CA LYS A 422 -13.92 -27.63 -2.77
C LYS A 422 -15.38 -27.80 -2.34
N LYS A 423 -15.72 -27.50 -1.08
CA LYS A 423 -17.12 -27.54 -0.60
C LYS A 423 -17.96 -26.44 -1.25
N LEU A 424 -17.41 -25.23 -1.39
CA LEU A 424 -18.12 -24.11 -2.01
C LEU A 424 -18.35 -24.33 -3.52
N VAL A 425 -17.37 -24.91 -4.23
CA VAL A 425 -17.50 -25.34 -5.62
C VAL A 425 -18.58 -26.42 -5.76
N ALA A 426 -18.59 -27.42 -4.87
CA ALA A 426 -19.63 -28.46 -4.88
C ALA A 426 -21.04 -27.90 -4.66
N ASN A 427 -21.16 -26.75 -3.98
CA ASN A 427 -22.42 -26.03 -3.79
C ASN A 427 -22.74 -25.04 -4.93
N GLY A 428 -21.85 -24.85 -5.90
CA GLY A 428 -22.03 -23.92 -7.03
C GLY A 428 -21.92 -22.43 -6.66
N THR A 429 -21.31 -22.11 -5.51
CA THR A 429 -21.30 -20.73 -4.99
C THR A 429 -19.95 -20.02 -5.09
N LEU A 430 -18.88 -20.72 -5.48
CA LEU A 430 -17.53 -20.14 -5.67
C LEU A 430 -17.13 -20.14 -7.14
N ASP A 431 -16.62 -19.00 -7.62
CA ASP A 431 -16.07 -18.86 -8.98
C ASP A 431 -14.55 -18.72 -9.00
N VAL A 432 -13.99 -18.05 -7.97
CA VAL A 432 -12.60 -17.60 -7.94
C VAL A 432 -11.94 -18.00 -6.63
N ILE A 433 -10.68 -18.46 -6.69
CA ILE A 433 -9.77 -18.43 -5.54
C ILE A 433 -8.80 -17.26 -5.74
N GLY A 434 -8.88 -16.29 -4.83
CA GLY A 434 -8.01 -15.13 -4.73
C GLY A 434 -6.76 -15.46 -3.92
N MET A 435 -5.60 -15.14 -4.48
CA MET A 435 -4.28 -15.33 -3.90
C MET A 435 -3.69 -13.95 -3.62
N GLN A 436 -3.68 -13.50 -2.35
CA GLN A 436 -3.20 -12.17 -1.98
C GLN A 436 -1.76 -11.93 -2.44
N GLN A 437 -0.86 -12.90 -2.28
CA GLN A 437 0.56 -12.79 -2.67
C GLN A 437 1.30 -11.62 -1.98
N HIS A 438 1.06 -11.42 -0.69
CA HIS A 438 1.91 -10.55 0.15
C HIS A 438 3.28 -11.19 0.40
N ASN A 439 4.21 -10.95 -0.52
CA ASN A 439 5.46 -11.69 -0.61
C ASN A 439 6.64 -10.89 -0.02
N ASN A 440 7.77 -11.55 0.14
CA ASN A 440 9.08 -10.92 0.38
C ASN A 440 10.10 -11.51 -0.59
N MET A 441 11.37 -11.10 -0.51
CA MET A 441 12.45 -11.59 -1.39
C MET A 441 12.69 -13.12 -1.38
N TYR A 442 12.20 -13.82 -0.37
CA TYR A 442 12.51 -15.25 -0.14
C TYR A 442 11.28 -16.15 -0.19
N SER A 443 10.12 -15.66 0.28
CA SER A 443 8.90 -16.45 0.44
C SER A 443 7.70 -15.80 -0.29
N PRO A 444 6.80 -16.61 -0.87
CA PRO A 444 6.97 -18.04 -1.16
C PRO A 444 8.02 -18.25 -2.26
N SER A 445 8.54 -19.45 -2.44
CA SER A 445 9.30 -19.76 -3.65
C SER A 445 8.39 -19.73 -4.88
N VAL A 446 8.97 -19.46 -6.05
CA VAL A 446 8.23 -19.44 -7.34
C VAL A 446 7.60 -20.81 -7.62
N SER A 447 8.25 -21.89 -7.21
CA SER A 447 7.70 -23.25 -7.32
C SER A 447 6.51 -23.51 -6.39
N GLU A 448 6.52 -22.98 -5.16
CA GLU A 448 5.38 -23.08 -4.25
C GLU A 448 4.18 -22.31 -4.78
N PHE A 449 4.42 -21.14 -5.37
CA PHE A 449 3.39 -20.37 -6.05
C PHE A 449 2.79 -21.13 -7.24
N GLU A 450 3.61 -21.66 -8.16
CA GLU A 450 3.11 -22.48 -9.28
C GLU A 450 2.31 -23.69 -8.78
N ALA A 451 2.79 -24.39 -7.75
CA ALA A 451 2.11 -25.54 -7.18
C ALA A 451 0.75 -25.17 -6.54
N ALA A 452 0.67 -24.03 -5.86
CA ALA A 452 -0.59 -23.53 -5.29
C ALA A 452 -1.60 -23.15 -6.37
N VAL A 453 -1.19 -22.42 -7.41
CA VAL A 453 -2.06 -22.08 -8.55
C VAL A 453 -2.62 -23.34 -9.20
N ARG A 454 -1.78 -24.34 -9.50
CA ARG A 454 -2.23 -25.62 -10.08
C ARG A 454 -3.18 -26.38 -9.16
N LYS A 455 -2.89 -26.40 -7.86
CA LYS A 455 -3.76 -27.04 -6.85
C LYS A 455 -5.14 -26.40 -6.85
N TYR A 456 -5.23 -25.08 -6.80
CA TYR A 456 -6.52 -24.39 -6.78
C TYR A 456 -7.26 -24.51 -8.10
N ALA A 457 -6.56 -24.35 -9.24
CA ALA A 457 -7.15 -24.52 -10.57
C ALA A 457 -7.73 -25.92 -10.80
N SER A 458 -7.22 -26.95 -10.12
CA SER A 458 -7.77 -28.32 -10.22
C SER A 458 -9.21 -28.46 -9.71
N LEU A 459 -9.74 -27.45 -8.99
CA LEU A 459 -11.15 -27.38 -8.61
C LEU A 459 -12.06 -26.87 -9.73
N GLY A 460 -11.51 -26.43 -10.87
CA GLY A 460 -12.27 -25.84 -11.98
C GLY A 460 -12.68 -24.38 -11.76
N VAL A 461 -12.10 -23.71 -10.77
CA VAL A 461 -12.29 -22.28 -10.48
C VAL A 461 -11.30 -21.42 -11.26
N LYS A 462 -11.64 -20.15 -11.41
CA LYS A 462 -10.72 -19.11 -11.86
C LYS A 462 -9.70 -18.77 -10.76
N ILE A 463 -8.52 -18.31 -11.17
CA ILE A 463 -7.47 -17.83 -10.26
C ILE A 463 -7.28 -16.33 -10.45
N GLU A 464 -7.20 -15.62 -9.33
CA GLU A 464 -6.81 -14.20 -9.30
C GLU A 464 -5.64 -14.03 -8.33
N VAL A 465 -4.59 -13.32 -8.76
CA VAL A 465 -3.64 -12.72 -7.83
C VAL A 465 -4.18 -11.35 -7.44
N THR A 466 -4.41 -11.12 -6.15
CA THR A 466 -5.33 -10.07 -5.68
C THR A 466 -4.65 -8.90 -4.99
N GLU A 467 -3.48 -9.10 -4.36
CA GLU A 467 -2.84 -8.11 -3.50
C GLU A 467 -1.30 -8.14 -3.60
N LEU A 468 -0.75 -8.39 -4.80
CA LEU A 468 0.67 -8.65 -4.98
C LEU A 468 1.53 -7.46 -4.55
N ASP A 469 2.41 -7.72 -3.59
CA ASP A 469 3.49 -6.84 -3.20
C ASP A 469 4.73 -7.69 -2.81
N ILE A 470 5.94 -7.21 -3.10
CA ILE A 470 7.18 -7.97 -2.80
C ILE A 470 8.13 -7.08 -2.02
N THR A 471 8.21 -7.25 -0.71
CA THR A 471 9.11 -6.44 0.13
C THR A 471 10.58 -6.76 -0.05
N THR A 472 11.42 -5.73 0.02
CA THR A 472 12.88 -5.81 0.13
C THR A 472 13.40 -4.95 1.28
N THR A 473 14.47 -5.41 1.93
CA THR A 473 15.24 -4.59 2.90
C THR A 473 16.54 -4.05 2.31
N ASP A 474 16.92 -4.53 1.11
CA ASP A 474 18.05 -4.00 0.35
C ASP A 474 17.51 -2.92 -0.61
N LEU A 475 17.69 -1.65 -0.23
CA LEU A 475 17.26 -0.47 -0.98
C LEU A 475 18.35 0.05 -1.93
N SER A 476 19.38 -0.75 -2.19
CA SER A 476 20.38 -0.46 -3.22
C SER A 476 19.85 -0.79 -4.62
N THR A 477 20.56 -0.32 -5.65
CA THR A 477 20.27 -0.70 -7.05
C THR A 477 20.25 -2.22 -7.24
N SER A 478 21.18 -2.98 -6.62
CA SER A 478 21.18 -4.44 -6.73
C SER A 478 19.98 -5.09 -6.05
N GLY A 479 19.55 -4.55 -4.90
CA GLY A 479 18.35 -5.03 -4.20
C GLY A 479 17.09 -4.84 -5.03
N PHE A 480 16.93 -3.67 -5.64
CA PHE A 480 15.82 -3.41 -6.56
C PHE A 480 15.88 -4.26 -7.83
N THR A 481 17.06 -4.47 -8.42
CA THR A 481 17.21 -5.38 -9.56
C THR A 481 16.79 -6.81 -9.19
N ALA A 482 17.19 -7.30 -8.01
CA ALA A 482 16.78 -8.62 -7.53
C ALA A 482 15.25 -8.70 -7.30
N GLN A 483 14.65 -7.65 -6.75
CA GLN A 483 13.19 -7.53 -6.63
C GLN A 483 12.52 -7.56 -8.01
N GLY A 484 13.10 -6.88 -9.00
CA GLY A 484 12.66 -6.92 -10.40
C GLY A 484 12.66 -8.32 -10.99
N THR A 485 13.76 -9.05 -10.87
CA THR A 485 13.86 -10.46 -11.30
C THR A 485 12.80 -11.32 -10.62
N ARG A 486 12.50 -11.05 -9.35
CA ARG A 486 11.48 -11.79 -8.61
C ARG A 486 10.08 -11.50 -9.12
N TYR A 487 9.72 -10.24 -9.34
CA TYR A 487 8.45 -9.88 -10.00
C TYR A 487 8.30 -10.59 -11.35
N LYS A 488 9.35 -10.57 -12.18
CA LYS A 488 9.39 -11.28 -13.46
C LYS A 488 9.06 -12.76 -13.30
N ALA A 489 9.70 -13.44 -12.35
CA ALA A 489 9.51 -14.88 -12.17
C ALA A 489 8.05 -15.27 -11.81
N PHE A 490 7.37 -14.49 -10.96
CA PHE A 490 5.96 -14.74 -10.64
C PHE A 490 5.05 -14.46 -11.85
N MET A 491 5.34 -13.39 -12.60
CA MET A 491 4.59 -13.05 -13.81
C MET A 491 4.78 -14.06 -14.94
N ASP A 492 6.00 -14.58 -15.12
CA ASP A 492 6.31 -15.62 -16.10
C ASP A 492 5.53 -16.91 -15.78
N VAL A 493 5.41 -17.28 -14.50
CA VAL A 493 4.56 -18.40 -14.07
C VAL A 493 3.10 -18.17 -14.44
N LEU A 494 2.53 -17.00 -14.15
CA LEU A 494 1.14 -16.69 -14.52
C LEU A 494 0.92 -16.75 -16.04
N LYS A 495 1.81 -16.15 -16.83
CA LYS A 495 1.75 -16.19 -18.30
C LYS A 495 1.86 -17.63 -18.82
N LYS A 496 2.79 -18.43 -18.27
CA LYS A 496 2.96 -19.85 -18.60
C LYS A 496 1.68 -20.65 -18.31
N LEU A 497 1.16 -20.54 -17.09
CA LEU A 497 -0.03 -21.29 -16.67
C LEU A 497 -1.28 -20.90 -17.46
N LYS A 498 -1.44 -19.62 -17.82
CA LYS A 498 -2.52 -19.18 -18.71
C LYS A 498 -2.41 -19.83 -20.09
N LYS A 499 -1.19 -19.89 -20.67
CA LYS A 499 -0.94 -20.57 -21.95
C LYS A 499 -1.19 -22.08 -21.90
N GLU A 500 -1.00 -22.69 -20.74
CA GLU A 500 -1.34 -24.10 -20.49
C GLU A 500 -2.85 -24.34 -20.30
N GLY A 501 -3.67 -23.28 -20.30
CA GLY A 501 -5.13 -23.36 -20.20
C GLY A 501 -5.69 -23.19 -18.80
N ILE A 502 -4.88 -22.81 -17.80
CA ILE A 502 -5.41 -22.42 -16.48
C ILE A 502 -6.12 -21.07 -16.60
N ASP A 503 -7.35 -21.00 -16.09
CA ASP A 503 -8.18 -19.80 -16.18
C ASP A 503 -7.77 -18.75 -15.14
N ILE A 504 -6.73 -17.97 -15.47
CA ILE A 504 -6.28 -16.83 -14.68
C ILE A 504 -7.03 -15.58 -15.16
N ASN A 505 -7.69 -14.87 -14.23
CA ASN A 505 -8.59 -13.76 -14.56
C ASN A 505 -7.99 -12.37 -14.28
N ALA A 506 -7.17 -12.25 -13.24
CA ALA A 506 -6.53 -10.98 -12.87
C ALA A 506 -5.21 -11.15 -12.12
N ALA A 507 -4.33 -10.16 -12.24
CA ALA A 507 -3.22 -9.91 -11.32
C ALA A 507 -3.29 -8.46 -10.84
N VAL A 508 -3.41 -8.25 -9.53
CA VAL A 508 -3.56 -6.94 -8.90
C VAL A 508 -2.38 -6.68 -7.97
N VAL A 509 -1.76 -5.52 -8.12
CA VAL A 509 -0.69 -5.03 -7.24
C VAL A 509 -1.30 -4.20 -6.10
N TRP A 510 -0.90 -4.43 -4.85
CA TRP A 510 -1.54 -3.79 -3.69
C TRP A 510 -1.02 -2.38 -3.39
N GLY A 511 -1.20 -1.48 -4.36
CA GLY A 511 -0.82 -0.08 -4.29
C GLY A 511 -0.23 0.45 -5.59
N THR A 512 -0.12 1.77 -5.68
CA THR A 512 0.44 2.47 -6.85
C THR A 512 1.93 2.79 -6.70
N ILE A 513 2.35 3.42 -5.60
CA ILE A 513 3.73 3.83 -5.34
C ILE A 513 4.23 3.39 -3.95
N ASP A 514 5.54 3.13 -3.84
CA ASP A 514 6.16 2.61 -2.61
C ASP A 514 5.81 3.39 -1.34
N SER A 515 5.82 4.72 -1.41
CA SER A 515 5.56 5.59 -0.25
C SER A 515 4.13 5.51 0.28
N GLU A 516 3.19 5.03 -0.53
CA GLU A 516 1.77 4.92 -0.18
C GLU A 516 1.36 3.49 0.20
N SER A 517 2.29 2.52 0.09
CA SER A 517 2.04 1.14 0.50
C SER A 517 1.91 1.02 2.02
N TRP A 518 1.04 0.12 2.47
CA TRP A 518 0.98 -0.32 3.87
C TRP A 518 2.29 -0.96 4.36
N ARG A 519 3.18 -1.35 3.43
CA ARG A 519 4.53 -1.90 3.68
C ARG A 519 5.63 -0.96 3.16
N SER A 520 5.38 0.35 3.14
CA SER A 520 6.24 1.37 2.52
C SER A 520 7.71 1.36 2.96
N SER A 521 7.99 0.98 4.21
CA SER A 521 9.36 0.88 4.75
C SER A 521 10.25 -0.13 4.02
N GLN A 522 9.66 -0.99 3.18
CA GLN A 522 10.34 -2.06 2.45
C GLN A 522 10.11 -2.00 0.93
N ALA A 523 9.72 -0.82 0.42
CA ALA A 523 9.65 -0.47 -1.00
C ALA A 523 9.07 -1.58 -1.90
N PRO A 524 7.81 -2.00 -1.71
CA PRO A 524 7.34 -3.28 -2.18
C PRO A 524 6.65 -3.25 -3.54
N LEU A 525 6.49 -2.10 -4.20
CA LEU A 525 5.65 -1.89 -5.38
C LEU A 525 6.46 -1.64 -6.66
N LEU A 526 5.77 -1.37 -7.77
CA LEU A 526 6.35 -1.21 -9.10
C LEU A 526 6.94 0.18 -9.37
N PHE A 527 6.45 1.19 -8.67
CA PHE A 527 6.84 2.59 -8.83
C PHE A 527 7.36 3.16 -7.52
N ASP A 528 8.35 4.05 -7.61
CA ASP A 528 8.93 4.74 -6.47
C ASP A 528 8.05 5.91 -5.99
N ALA A 529 8.48 6.59 -4.92
CA ALA A 529 7.77 7.73 -4.35
C ALA A 529 7.60 8.94 -5.30
N ASN A 530 8.33 8.97 -6.43
CA ASN A 530 8.26 10.02 -7.44
C ASN A 530 7.52 9.56 -8.70
N PHE A 531 6.74 8.47 -8.62
CA PHE A 531 6.01 7.88 -9.73
C PHE A 531 6.92 7.38 -10.87
N LYS A 532 8.17 7.01 -10.55
CA LYS A 532 9.13 6.45 -11.51
C LYS A 532 9.17 4.94 -11.44
N ALA A 533 9.27 4.32 -12.61
CA ALA A 533 9.34 2.88 -12.79
C ALA A 533 10.60 2.33 -12.11
N LYS A 534 10.40 1.37 -11.22
CA LYS A 534 11.50 0.60 -10.60
C LYS A 534 11.90 -0.56 -11.49
N PRO A 535 13.03 -1.24 -11.22
CA PRO A 535 13.32 -2.54 -11.83
C PRO A 535 12.17 -3.57 -11.66
N ALA A 536 11.35 -3.44 -10.61
CA ALA A 536 10.11 -4.20 -10.43
C ALA A 536 9.12 -4.02 -11.60
N PHE A 537 8.88 -2.79 -12.05
CA PHE A 537 8.06 -2.51 -13.23
C PHE A 537 8.60 -3.23 -14.46
N TRP A 538 9.90 -3.11 -14.74
CA TRP A 538 10.53 -3.75 -15.90
C TRP A 538 10.52 -5.28 -15.82
N GLY A 539 10.57 -5.84 -14.60
CA GLY A 539 10.36 -7.27 -14.38
C GLY A 539 8.94 -7.71 -14.74
N VAL A 540 7.92 -6.92 -14.43
CA VAL A 540 6.52 -7.19 -14.79
C VAL A 540 6.30 -7.08 -16.31
N ILE A 541 6.79 -6.01 -16.94
CA ILE A 541 6.77 -5.87 -18.40
C ILE A 541 7.46 -7.10 -19.03
N GLY A 542 8.66 -7.46 -18.53
CA GLY A 542 9.45 -8.55 -19.07
C GLY A 542 9.88 -8.29 -20.51
N ASP A 543 10.05 -9.36 -21.29
CA ASP A 543 10.48 -9.27 -22.71
C ASP A 543 9.33 -8.94 -23.66
N THR A 544 8.24 -8.33 -23.17
CA THR A 544 7.17 -7.88 -24.07
C THR A 544 7.75 -6.80 -24.95
N THR A 545 7.95 -7.11 -26.23
CA THR A 545 8.13 -6.08 -27.26
C THR A 545 7.02 -5.05 -27.07
N PRO A 546 7.34 -3.76 -26.95
CA PRO A 546 6.33 -2.72 -27.01
C PRO A 546 5.43 -3.03 -28.21
N VAL A 547 4.14 -3.17 -27.98
CA VAL A 547 3.21 -3.00 -29.09
C VAL A 547 3.41 -1.55 -29.48
N ASP A 548 3.90 -1.30 -30.70
CA ASP A 548 4.10 0.07 -31.16
C ASP A 548 2.83 0.87 -30.87
N PRO A 549 2.93 2.09 -30.33
CA PRO A 549 1.80 2.97 -30.21
C PRO A 549 1.12 3.01 -31.58
N VAL A 550 -0.15 2.65 -31.65
CA VAL A 550 -0.95 2.95 -32.82
C VAL A 550 -1.00 4.48 -32.90
N ASP A 551 -0.21 5.04 -33.81
CA ASP A 551 -0.34 6.46 -34.17
C ASP A 551 -1.81 6.73 -34.50
N PRO A 552 -2.36 7.88 -34.07
CA PRO A 552 -3.71 8.26 -34.48
C PRO A 552 -3.75 8.30 -36.00
N VAL A 553 -4.58 7.43 -36.58
CA VAL A 553 -4.82 7.39 -38.02
C VAL A 553 -5.45 8.72 -38.44
N ASP A 554 -4.68 9.51 -39.18
CA ASP A 554 -5.27 10.53 -40.05
C ASP A 554 -6.20 9.82 -41.05
N PRO A 555 -7.39 10.39 -41.35
CA PRO A 555 -8.35 9.74 -42.24
C PRO A 555 -7.74 9.63 -43.64
N VAL A 556 -7.41 8.40 -44.04
CA VAL A 556 -7.00 8.09 -45.40
C VAL A 556 -8.21 7.73 -46.25
N ASP A 557 -8.28 8.32 -47.44
CA ASP A 557 -9.19 7.92 -48.50
C ASP A 557 -9.03 6.42 -48.82
N PRO A 558 -10.12 5.70 -49.16
CA PRO A 558 -10.07 4.27 -49.39
C PRO A 558 -9.18 3.96 -50.60
N VAL A 559 -8.18 3.10 -50.40
CA VAL A 559 -7.37 2.49 -51.47
C VAL A 559 -7.67 1.00 -51.58
N ASP A 560 -7.66 0.53 -52.83
CA ASP A 560 -7.99 -0.83 -53.25
C ASP A 560 -7.06 -1.89 -52.61
N PRO A 561 -7.56 -3.12 -52.40
CA PRO A 561 -6.81 -4.19 -51.75
C PRO A 561 -5.65 -4.68 -52.61
N VAL A 562 -4.49 -4.88 -51.98
CA VAL A 562 -3.33 -5.57 -52.56
C VAL A 562 -3.11 -6.94 -51.91
N ASP A 563 -2.60 -7.88 -52.70
CA ASP A 563 -2.40 -9.29 -52.39
C ASP A 563 -1.43 -9.57 -51.22
N PRO A 564 -1.53 -10.74 -50.56
CA PRO A 564 -0.72 -11.06 -49.39
C PRO A 564 0.75 -11.33 -49.77
N VAL A 565 1.67 -10.89 -48.92
CA VAL A 565 3.10 -11.24 -48.97
C VAL A 565 3.41 -12.39 -48.01
N ASP A 566 4.34 -13.25 -48.43
CA ASP A 566 4.77 -14.46 -47.72
C ASP A 566 5.44 -14.18 -46.35
N PRO A 567 5.40 -15.13 -45.40
CA PRO A 567 5.97 -14.97 -44.08
C PRO A 567 7.50 -14.91 -44.13
N VAL A 568 8.09 -14.01 -43.33
CA VAL A 568 9.53 -13.99 -43.03
C VAL A 568 9.87 -14.95 -41.89
N ASP A 569 11.01 -15.64 -42.02
CA ASP A 569 11.52 -16.60 -41.04
C ASP A 569 11.82 -15.95 -39.67
N PRO A 570 11.66 -16.68 -38.55
CA PRO A 570 11.94 -16.16 -37.21
C PRO A 570 13.43 -15.84 -37.04
N VAL A 571 13.71 -14.71 -36.38
CA VAL A 571 15.07 -14.38 -35.90
C VAL A 571 15.33 -15.18 -34.62
N ASP A 572 16.44 -15.91 -34.58
CA ASP A 572 16.87 -16.68 -33.41
C ASP A 572 17.10 -15.76 -32.20
N PRO A 573 16.70 -16.15 -30.97
CA PRO A 573 16.89 -15.34 -29.78
C PRO A 573 18.38 -15.11 -29.50
N SER A 574 18.75 -13.88 -29.12
CA SER A 574 20.13 -13.56 -28.79
C SER A 574 20.61 -14.35 -27.57
N GLU A 575 21.68 -15.12 -27.75
CA GLU A 575 22.38 -15.82 -26.68
C GLU A 575 23.02 -14.82 -25.68
N THR A 576 22.80 -15.03 -24.38
CA THR A 576 23.33 -14.16 -23.30
C THR A 576 24.13 -14.97 -22.29
N VAL A 577 25.32 -14.50 -21.91
CA VAL A 577 26.16 -15.14 -20.88
C VAL A 577 26.13 -14.28 -19.61
N VAL A 578 25.71 -14.88 -18.48
CA VAL A 578 25.61 -14.17 -17.19
C VAL A 578 26.31 -14.98 -16.09
N PRO A 579 27.57 -14.65 -15.72
CA PRO A 579 28.27 -15.27 -14.61
C PRO A 579 27.72 -14.80 -13.26
N VAL A 580 27.47 -15.74 -12.36
CA VAL A 580 27.09 -15.48 -10.97
C VAL A 580 28.18 -16.01 -10.05
N VAL A 581 28.72 -15.14 -9.20
CA VAL A 581 29.79 -15.48 -8.25
C VAL A 581 29.34 -15.16 -6.84
N THR A 582 29.49 -16.13 -5.93
CA THR A 582 29.32 -15.94 -4.48
C THR A 582 30.62 -16.27 -3.76
N VAL A 583 30.93 -15.54 -2.69
CA VAL A 583 32.09 -15.82 -1.83
C VAL A 583 31.66 -15.92 -0.36
N LYS A 584 32.33 -16.78 0.40
CA LYS A 584 32.32 -16.78 1.86
C LYS A 584 33.73 -16.56 2.37
N ASN A 585 33.91 -15.59 3.28
CA ASN A 585 35.20 -15.23 3.83
C ASN A 585 35.40 -15.79 5.23
N GLN A 586 36.58 -16.32 5.51
CA GLN A 586 37.08 -16.59 6.85
C GLN A 586 38.38 -15.79 7.05
N ILE A 587 38.31 -14.77 7.91
CA ILE A 587 39.39 -13.82 8.15
C ILE A 587 40.12 -14.22 9.43
N GLY A 588 41.43 -14.49 9.32
CA GLY A 588 42.30 -14.82 10.45
C GLY A 588 43.75 -14.46 10.14
N GLY A 589 44.71 -15.17 10.76
CA GLY A 589 46.14 -15.01 10.45
C GLY A 589 46.46 -15.25 8.97
N SER A 590 45.67 -16.11 8.31
CA SER A 590 45.54 -16.25 6.86
C SER A 590 44.10 -15.96 6.45
N ILE A 591 43.88 -15.51 5.22
CA ILE A 591 42.53 -15.32 4.67
C ILE A 591 42.14 -16.57 3.88
N ALA A 592 41.02 -17.20 4.22
CA ALA A 592 40.45 -18.30 3.45
C ALA A 592 39.11 -17.87 2.83
N GLN A 593 38.86 -18.27 1.59
CA GLN A 593 37.66 -17.90 0.84
C GLN A 593 37.11 -19.11 0.10
N GLN A 594 35.78 -19.25 0.13
CA GLN A 594 35.07 -20.28 -0.61
C GLN A 594 34.20 -19.62 -1.68
N TYR A 595 34.40 -20.01 -2.93
CA TYR A 595 33.70 -19.46 -4.08
C TYR A 595 32.75 -20.48 -4.69
N THR A 596 31.62 -19.99 -5.22
CA THR A 596 30.75 -20.73 -6.13
C THR A 596 30.46 -19.87 -7.35
N VAL A 597 30.70 -20.41 -8.54
CA VAL A 597 30.49 -19.78 -9.84
C VAL A 597 29.49 -20.59 -10.65
N THR A 598 28.41 -19.96 -11.12
CA THR A 598 27.39 -20.58 -11.96
C THR A 598 27.07 -19.71 -13.19
N ALA A 599 26.53 -20.32 -14.24
CA ALA A 599 25.97 -19.61 -15.39
C ALA A 599 24.46 -19.41 -15.18
N SER A 600 23.93 -18.23 -15.45
CA SER A 600 22.50 -17.92 -15.31
C SER A 600 21.86 -17.32 -16.58
N GLY A 601 22.65 -17.15 -17.65
CA GLY A 601 22.20 -16.69 -18.96
C GLY A 601 21.64 -17.82 -19.83
N THR A 602 21.38 -17.53 -21.11
CA THR A 602 20.92 -18.52 -22.10
C THR A 602 22.07 -19.27 -22.79
N ALA A 603 23.31 -18.78 -22.70
CA ALA A 603 24.50 -19.41 -23.26
C ALA A 603 25.51 -19.90 -22.20
N PRO A 604 26.35 -20.91 -22.53
CA PRO A 604 27.38 -21.41 -21.62
C PRO A 604 28.42 -20.35 -21.24
N LEU A 605 28.83 -20.36 -19.97
CA LEU A 605 29.87 -19.48 -19.43
C LEU A 605 31.26 -20.07 -19.62
N ASP A 606 32.09 -19.49 -20.49
CA ASP A 606 33.51 -19.86 -20.59
C ASP A 606 34.34 -19.30 -19.42
N LEU A 607 34.79 -20.17 -18.53
CA LEU A 607 35.56 -19.78 -17.35
C LEU A 607 36.91 -19.10 -17.69
N SER A 608 37.49 -19.33 -18.86
CA SER A 608 38.76 -18.68 -19.24
C SER A 608 38.63 -17.17 -19.47
N LEU A 609 37.41 -16.70 -19.75
CA LEU A 609 37.07 -15.29 -19.92
C LEU A 609 36.64 -14.61 -18.61
N LEU A 610 36.46 -15.38 -17.54
CA LEU A 610 36.02 -14.90 -16.23
C LEU A 610 37.21 -14.45 -15.37
N LYS A 611 37.08 -13.26 -14.79
CA LYS A 611 37.94 -12.75 -13.72
C LYS A 611 37.08 -12.29 -12.55
N ILE A 612 37.56 -12.57 -11.33
CA ILE A 612 36.93 -12.16 -10.09
C ILE A 612 37.93 -11.27 -9.34
N ARG A 613 37.56 -10.03 -9.04
CA ARG A 613 38.41 -9.11 -8.28
C ARG A 613 37.82 -8.94 -6.89
N TYR A 614 38.55 -9.40 -5.89
CA TYR A 614 38.19 -9.27 -4.49
C TYR A 614 38.96 -8.10 -3.87
N TYR A 615 38.28 -6.97 -3.65
CA TYR A 615 38.87 -5.77 -3.06
C TYR A 615 39.01 -5.92 -1.55
N TYR A 616 40.06 -5.34 -0.98
CA TYR A 616 40.27 -5.29 0.47
C TYR A 616 41.28 -4.20 0.85
N THR A 617 41.21 -3.75 2.10
CA THR A 617 42.24 -2.88 2.69
C THR A 617 43.06 -3.66 3.71
N LYS A 618 44.35 -3.35 3.84
CA LYS A 618 45.23 -3.85 4.89
C LYS A 618 46.29 -2.81 5.21
N ASP A 619 46.90 -2.90 6.39
CA ASP A 619 48.10 -2.15 6.71
C ASP A 619 49.36 -2.87 6.23
N GLY A 620 50.38 -2.09 5.86
CA GLY A 620 51.70 -2.59 5.45
C GLY A 620 51.75 -3.10 4.02
N ASN A 621 52.98 -3.23 3.50
CA ASN A 621 53.27 -3.55 2.10
C ASN A 621 53.93 -4.91 1.89
N THR A 622 53.85 -5.80 2.88
CA THR A 622 54.41 -7.15 2.77
C THR A 622 53.79 -7.88 1.57
N PRO A 623 54.59 -8.50 0.70
CA PRO A 623 54.10 -9.33 -0.39
C PRO A 623 53.23 -10.48 0.11
N GLN A 624 52.29 -10.93 -0.72
CA GLN A 624 51.33 -11.98 -0.38
C GLN A 624 51.52 -13.20 -1.26
N SER A 625 51.07 -14.35 -0.76
CA SER A 625 51.05 -15.63 -1.48
C SER A 625 49.63 -16.15 -1.56
N PHE A 626 49.30 -16.76 -2.71
CA PHE A 626 47.99 -17.34 -3.01
C PHE A 626 48.11 -18.86 -3.17
N TRP A 627 47.10 -19.58 -2.68
CA TRP A 627 46.93 -21.01 -2.90
C TRP A 627 45.47 -21.30 -3.22
N CYS A 628 45.22 -22.15 -4.21
CA CYS A 628 43.94 -22.82 -4.39
C CYS A 628 44.03 -24.18 -3.68
N ASP A 629 43.23 -24.39 -2.64
CA ASP A 629 43.26 -25.63 -1.87
C ASP A 629 42.40 -26.70 -2.53
N THR A 630 41.24 -26.32 -3.06
CA THR A 630 40.37 -27.19 -3.85
C THR A 630 39.70 -26.41 -4.96
N ALA A 631 39.49 -27.03 -6.12
CA ALA A 631 38.50 -26.57 -7.09
C ALA A 631 37.91 -27.76 -7.85
N GLY A 632 36.60 -27.77 -8.00
CA GLY A 632 35.86 -28.83 -8.64
C GLY A 632 34.66 -28.29 -9.40
N ILE A 633 34.45 -28.83 -10.60
CA ILE A 633 33.26 -28.55 -11.41
C ILE A 633 32.39 -29.79 -11.41
N THR A 634 31.12 -29.63 -11.08
CA THR A 634 30.12 -30.69 -11.20
C THR A 634 29.31 -30.48 -12.47
N LEU A 635 29.46 -31.39 -13.43
CA LEU A 635 28.80 -31.34 -14.73
C LEU A 635 27.53 -32.22 -14.72
N ASN A 636 26.56 -31.88 -15.57
CA ASN A 636 25.34 -32.67 -15.75
C ASN A 636 25.51 -33.84 -16.73
N LYS A 637 26.73 -34.05 -17.23
CA LYS A 637 27.13 -35.12 -18.14
C LYS A 637 28.55 -35.57 -17.85
N ALA A 638 28.94 -36.73 -18.38
CA ALA A 638 30.30 -37.23 -18.23
C ALA A 638 31.34 -36.28 -18.88
N PRO A 639 32.49 -36.00 -18.22
CA PRO A 639 32.85 -36.44 -16.87
C PRO A 639 32.07 -35.66 -15.80
N TRP A 640 31.30 -36.36 -14.95
CA TRP A 640 30.41 -35.75 -13.93
C TRP A 640 31.13 -34.83 -12.93
N TYR A 641 32.45 -34.96 -12.85
CA TYR A 641 33.31 -34.14 -12.03
C TYR A 641 34.62 -33.83 -12.76
N VAL A 642 35.02 -32.56 -12.75
CA VAL A 642 36.33 -32.10 -13.25
C VAL A 642 37.10 -31.48 -12.09
N ASN A 643 38.26 -32.04 -11.76
CA ASN A 643 39.19 -31.37 -10.84
C ASN A 643 39.81 -30.17 -11.55
N TYR A 644 39.64 -29.00 -10.95
CA TYR A 644 40.01 -27.72 -11.56
C TYR A 644 41.05 -26.93 -10.73
N THR A 645 41.62 -27.57 -9.71
CA THR A 645 42.41 -26.89 -8.67
C THR A 645 43.65 -26.19 -9.24
N SER A 646 44.34 -26.85 -10.18
CA SER A 646 45.54 -26.29 -10.83
C SER A 646 45.26 -25.13 -11.79
N SER A 647 43.98 -24.92 -12.14
CA SER A 647 43.54 -23.98 -13.17
C SER A 647 43.17 -22.63 -12.57
N VAL A 648 42.92 -22.56 -11.25
CA VAL A 648 42.64 -21.32 -10.50
C VAL A 648 43.95 -20.60 -10.16
N LYS A 649 44.04 -19.32 -10.56
CA LYS A 649 45.21 -18.47 -10.29
C LYS A 649 44.80 -17.18 -9.61
N GLY A 650 45.52 -16.81 -8.56
CA GLY A 650 45.39 -15.52 -7.89
C GLY A 650 46.58 -14.60 -8.18
N THR A 651 46.31 -13.36 -8.55
CA THR A 651 47.31 -12.30 -8.72
C THR A 651 46.95 -11.12 -7.81
N PHE A 652 47.90 -10.70 -6.98
CA PHE A 652 47.70 -9.52 -6.12
C PHE A 652 48.01 -8.25 -6.90
N ASN A 653 47.05 -7.33 -6.88
CA ASN A 653 47.18 -5.96 -7.38
C ASN A 653 47.06 -4.99 -6.21
N ASP A 654 47.24 -3.69 -6.48
CA ASP A 654 47.05 -2.67 -5.46
C ASP A 654 45.56 -2.60 -5.05
N GLY A 655 45.25 -2.99 -3.81
CA GLY A 655 43.90 -2.97 -3.25
C GLY A 655 42.98 -4.16 -3.57
N TYR A 656 43.41 -5.15 -4.35
CA TYR A 656 42.59 -6.34 -4.63
C TYR A 656 43.37 -7.60 -5.04
N LEU A 657 42.74 -8.76 -4.85
CA LEU A 657 43.15 -10.05 -5.40
C LEU A 657 42.33 -10.33 -6.67
N GLU A 658 43.00 -10.49 -7.82
CA GLU A 658 42.38 -10.96 -9.06
C GLU A 658 42.50 -12.48 -9.17
N ILE A 659 41.37 -13.17 -9.25
CA ILE A 659 41.28 -14.61 -9.49
C ILE A 659 40.89 -14.82 -10.95
N SER A 660 41.65 -15.67 -11.64
CA SER A 660 41.48 -16.01 -13.06
C SER A 660 41.63 -17.52 -13.28
N PHE A 661 41.13 -18.00 -14.42
CA PHE A 661 41.11 -19.42 -14.75
C PHE A 661 41.88 -19.66 -16.05
N LYS A 662 42.85 -20.59 -16.02
CA LYS A 662 43.76 -20.81 -17.16
C LYS A 662 43.14 -21.70 -18.25
N ASP A 663 42.38 -22.70 -17.85
CA ASP A 663 41.82 -23.67 -18.80
C ASP A 663 40.46 -23.18 -19.28
N ALA A 664 40.10 -23.51 -20.52
CA ALA A 664 38.79 -23.18 -21.07
C ALA A 664 37.82 -24.31 -20.70
N VAL A 665 36.88 -24.02 -19.81
CA VAL A 665 35.75 -24.90 -19.48
C VAL A 665 34.49 -24.07 -19.48
N THR A 666 33.49 -24.54 -20.22
CA THR A 666 32.18 -23.89 -20.31
C THR A 666 31.23 -24.47 -19.27
N LEU A 667 30.62 -23.60 -18.46
CA LEU A 667 29.54 -23.98 -17.54
C LEU A 667 28.19 -23.72 -18.20
N SER A 668 27.37 -24.75 -18.34
CA SER A 668 26.01 -24.59 -18.86
C SER A 668 25.07 -24.05 -17.77
N PRO A 669 24.01 -23.28 -18.11
CA PRO A 669 23.08 -22.73 -17.11
C PRO A 669 22.40 -23.75 -16.19
N SER A 670 22.33 -25.02 -16.61
CA SER A 670 21.77 -26.13 -15.84
C SER A 670 22.77 -26.86 -14.92
N GLU A 671 24.04 -26.47 -14.90
CA GLU A 671 25.08 -27.15 -14.11
C GLU A 671 25.21 -26.56 -12.70
N ALA A 672 25.64 -27.39 -11.75
CA ALA A 672 25.84 -26.95 -10.36
C ALA A 672 27.04 -25.98 -10.19
N GLY A 673 27.83 -25.79 -11.24
CA GLY A 673 28.87 -24.77 -11.35
C GLY A 673 30.25 -25.20 -10.85
N LEU A 674 31.19 -24.25 -10.84
CA LEU A 674 32.52 -24.38 -10.27
C LEU A 674 32.47 -23.98 -8.79
N LYS A 675 32.98 -24.84 -7.91
CA LYS A 675 33.23 -24.51 -6.51
C LYS A 675 34.72 -24.60 -6.23
N PHE A 676 35.26 -23.61 -5.53
CA PHE A 676 36.68 -23.61 -5.20
C PHE A 676 36.99 -22.89 -3.90
N ASP A 677 37.94 -23.43 -3.15
CA ASP A 677 38.47 -22.87 -1.92
C ASP A 677 39.87 -22.33 -2.18
N ILE A 678 40.11 -21.09 -1.78
CA ILE A 678 41.44 -20.47 -1.85
C ILE A 678 41.84 -19.94 -0.48
N ARG A 679 43.15 -19.82 -0.30
CA ARG A 679 43.73 -19.11 0.83
C ARG A 679 44.83 -18.17 0.37
N PHE A 680 45.02 -17.10 1.11
CA PHE A 680 46.18 -16.25 0.95
C PHE A 680 46.68 -15.67 2.26
N ASN A 681 47.99 -15.42 2.30
CA ASN A 681 48.68 -14.90 3.47
C ASN A 681 49.84 -13.98 3.07
N GLN A 682 50.34 -13.17 4.02
CA GLN A 682 51.63 -12.50 3.86
C GLN A 682 52.74 -13.53 3.70
N GLN A 683 53.72 -13.26 2.84
CA GLN A 683 54.80 -14.19 2.48
C GLN A 683 55.69 -14.56 3.68
N ASP A 684 55.82 -13.66 4.64
CA ASP A 684 56.56 -13.87 5.89
C ASP A 684 55.72 -14.54 7.00
N TRP A 685 54.48 -14.94 6.68
CA TRP A 685 53.50 -15.51 7.60
C TRP A 685 53.04 -14.59 8.74
N SER A 686 53.33 -13.29 8.67
CA SER A 686 52.79 -12.33 9.62
C SER A 686 51.27 -12.16 9.43
N SER A 687 50.55 -11.98 10.54
CA SER A 687 49.11 -11.73 10.51
C SER A 687 48.78 -10.39 9.85
N TYR A 688 47.68 -10.33 9.10
CA TYR A 688 47.19 -9.06 8.58
C TYR A 688 46.76 -8.12 9.71
N THR A 689 47.22 -6.87 9.66
CA THR A 689 46.74 -5.81 10.56
C THR A 689 45.72 -4.95 9.83
N ASN A 690 44.60 -4.62 10.50
CA ASN A 690 43.49 -3.81 9.97
C ASN A 690 42.94 -4.30 8.61
N PHE A 691 42.93 -5.62 8.40
CA PHE A 691 42.30 -6.20 7.21
C PHE A 691 40.80 -5.91 7.18
N LYS A 692 40.31 -5.31 6.10
CA LYS A 692 38.88 -5.12 5.86
C LYS A 692 38.53 -5.67 4.48
N ALA A 693 37.56 -6.58 4.45
CA ALA A 693 36.98 -7.06 3.20
C ALA A 693 36.27 -5.90 2.47
N GLY A 694 36.46 -5.82 1.16
CA GLY A 694 35.80 -4.88 0.26
C GLY A 694 34.82 -5.57 -0.68
N ALA A 695 34.45 -4.87 -1.75
CA ALA A 695 33.53 -5.37 -2.77
C ALA A 695 34.16 -6.48 -3.62
N ILE A 696 33.31 -7.21 -4.34
CA ILE A 696 33.72 -8.11 -5.41
C ILE A 696 33.26 -7.51 -6.72
N GLU A 697 34.18 -7.44 -7.68
CA GLU A 697 33.88 -7.09 -9.05
C GLU A 697 33.99 -8.35 -9.92
N ILE A 698 33.03 -8.57 -10.80
CA ILE A 698 33.00 -9.69 -11.75
C ILE A 698 33.25 -9.13 -13.14
N VAL A 699 34.32 -9.59 -13.79
CA VAL A 699 34.68 -9.18 -15.15
C VAL A 699 34.60 -10.40 -16.06
N TYR A 700 33.87 -10.29 -17.16
CA TYR A 700 33.75 -11.34 -18.17
C TYR A 700 34.06 -10.78 -19.54
N ASP A 701 34.98 -11.43 -20.25
CA ASP A 701 35.44 -10.98 -21.57
C ASP A 701 35.87 -9.50 -21.61
N GLY A 702 36.49 -9.05 -20.53
CA GLY A 702 36.94 -7.66 -20.36
C GLY A 702 35.86 -6.65 -19.97
N ILE A 703 34.60 -7.07 -19.85
CA ILE A 703 33.47 -6.22 -19.43
C ILE A 703 33.15 -6.45 -17.96
N THR A 704 33.05 -5.38 -17.17
CA THR A 704 32.58 -5.46 -15.77
C THR A 704 31.07 -5.70 -15.76
N ILE A 705 30.64 -6.81 -15.15
CA ILE A 705 29.24 -7.25 -15.06
C ILE A 705 28.61 -6.91 -13.71
N LYS A 706 29.41 -6.85 -12.64
CA LYS A 706 28.96 -6.59 -11.27
C LYS A 706 30.04 -5.93 -10.46
#